data_AF-A0AAU5RKE1-F1
#
_entry.id   AF-A0AAU5RKE1-F1
#
_cell.length_a   1.000
_cell.length_b   1.000
_cell.length_c   1.000
_cell.angle_alpha   90.00
_cell.angle_beta   90.00
_cell.angle_gamma   90.00
#
_symmetry.space_group_name_H-M   'P 1'
#
loop_
_entity.id
_entity.type
_entity.pdbx_description
1 polymer ?
#
loop_
_entity_poly.entity_id
_entity_poly.type
_entity_poly.pdbx_seq_one_letter_code
_entity_poly.pdbx_strand_id
1 'polypeptide(L)'
;MNKAVIVGIDSYPNAPLFGCVNDAKDIADCLTLEQYDFDSKLLLNGRATRSNVLRHLHELAYGEQEGGTLLFYFAGHGQVLGQAGNLVTHDAERFDPGISLSHLAQIMESASGNFDHVVTILDCCHAGSAYNWSNSRPLQAGDIEREVPAVNESRCILAACRPEEGAQERRGRGIFTDALTSAMLGDAVNWNGDVTLLGIYEYITAALSSDSQTPVFKGDIAGTVVLGTGFPKREGPPIDRSELSQNLAKAHHLVDQYHYLQLSELSERNVRLQQGSRKCSVELERVVHWFDETEKALPDLRRNTDWSNLVARVREFRKNLADISVGEETRFGRVLRHLGHGGYGHVWELEGEDGRRYAMKVFHGNELDDEVKVRRFANGYYNMRKLKHPYIVRVHEMLAAPYGFLMDSIPGDNLRKAYIDRTDPEAVLQLMIDVCETVQHAHSQSVRHRDIKPENIIADYDDSGRLAPYLTDFDLAYHETNRTVTTNIGVGGVINYAAPEQLFEPNARTARSETVDVFSLAQLMFFVITGRDPSGENFAKNLEILTHDLGSWIDDRAAKALIDLYRSSTSKQPSERPQTVVDFVSELRRAESVIQVASGTDKITEEDLCRRIGQLYAGLNNYSATEGECRMNSRSGQVEIVARIRNINSKGMASLELECAVTDKIPVPSLKSGRSARDSINMRLDRVVAKLPGVQRHAGNKGAYQVYFNVNDVTLDVGGVNRVADILAKVVAGIEQW
;
A
#
# COMPACT_ATOMS: atom_id res chain seq x y z
N MET A 1 35.84 11.25 6.86
CA MET A 1 35.21 12.16 5.88
C MET A 1 35.94 11.99 4.55
N ASN A 2 35.23 11.85 3.44
CA ASN A 2 35.88 11.56 2.16
C ASN A 2 36.61 12.80 1.62
N LYS A 3 37.76 12.60 0.98
CA LYS A 3 38.62 13.67 0.45
C LYS A 3 38.95 13.40 -1.00
N ALA A 4 38.91 14.43 -1.84
CA ALA A 4 39.32 14.29 -3.23
C ALA A 4 40.30 15.38 -3.67
N VAL A 5 41.25 15.01 -4.54
CA VAL A 5 42.09 15.95 -5.30
C VAL A 5 41.83 15.68 -6.78
N ILE A 6 41.32 16.68 -7.48
CA ILE A 6 40.80 16.56 -8.85
C ILE A 6 41.58 17.51 -9.74
N VAL A 7 42.22 16.98 -10.78
CA VAL A 7 43.12 17.72 -11.66
C VAL A 7 42.62 17.65 -13.10
N GLY A 8 42.49 18.80 -13.76
CA GLY A 8 42.12 18.90 -15.17
C GLY A 8 42.97 19.94 -15.90
N ILE A 9 43.64 19.54 -16.99
CA ILE A 9 44.58 20.41 -17.71
C ILE A 9 44.31 20.37 -19.21
N ASP A 10 43.89 21.51 -19.76
CA ASP A 10 43.77 21.75 -21.20
C ASP A 10 44.96 22.58 -21.71
N SER A 11 45.36 23.58 -20.95
CA SER A 11 46.31 24.60 -21.37
C SER A 11 47.76 24.14 -21.20
N TYR A 12 48.29 23.36 -22.14
CA TYR A 12 49.72 23.03 -22.20
C TYR A 12 50.47 23.97 -23.16
N PRO A 13 51.66 24.48 -22.80
CA PRO A 13 52.41 25.43 -23.64
C PRO A 13 52.69 24.94 -25.08
N ASN A 14 52.92 23.64 -25.27
CA ASN A 14 53.34 23.06 -26.55
C ASN A 14 52.38 21.99 -27.12
N ALA A 15 51.31 21.62 -26.40
CA ALA A 15 50.41 20.52 -26.77
C ALA A 15 49.02 20.65 -26.10
N PRO A 16 48.22 21.67 -26.42
CA PRO A 16 46.93 21.89 -25.74
C PRO A 16 45.94 20.73 -25.95
N LEU A 17 45.11 20.48 -24.96
CA LEU A 17 43.97 19.53 -24.98
C LEU A 17 42.64 20.29 -24.91
N PHE A 18 41.54 19.59 -25.19
CA PHE A 18 40.20 20.18 -25.23
C PHE A 18 39.17 19.27 -24.57
N GLY A 19 39.06 19.32 -23.24
CA GLY A 19 37.99 18.58 -22.54
C GLY A 19 38.33 18.21 -21.12
N CYS A 20 39.62 18.06 -20.79
CA CYS A 20 40.09 17.61 -19.48
C CYS A 20 39.63 18.52 -18.33
N VAL A 21 39.46 19.83 -18.57
CA VAL A 21 38.89 20.75 -17.58
C VAL A 21 37.39 20.51 -17.36
N ASN A 22 36.64 20.15 -18.41
CA ASN A 22 35.22 19.80 -18.28
C ASN A 22 35.07 18.46 -17.56
N ASP A 23 35.88 17.47 -17.93
CA ASP A 23 35.92 16.16 -17.29
C ASP A 23 36.18 16.28 -15.77
N ALA A 24 37.17 17.08 -15.38
CA ALA A 24 37.46 17.35 -13.96
C ALA A 24 36.32 18.07 -13.22
N LYS A 25 35.56 18.95 -13.90
CA LYS A 25 34.40 19.61 -13.30
C LYS A 25 33.22 18.65 -13.14
N ASP A 26 32.93 17.84 -14.16
CA ASP A 26 31.82 16.88 -14.11
C ASP A 26 32.03 15.85 -12.98
N ILE A 27 33.27 15.41 -12.75
CA ILE A 27 33.63 14.55 -11.61
C ILE A 27 33.49 15.30 -10.27
N ALA A 28 33.96 16.54 -10.19
CA ALA A 28 33.79 17.35 -8.98
C ALA A 28 32.31 17.52 -8.62
N ASP A 29 31.45 17.79 -9.60
CA ASP A 29 30.01 17.94 -9.42
C ASP A 29 29.37 16.63 -8.91
N CYS A 30 29.75 15.47 -9.47
CA CYS A 30 29.27 14.18 -8.97
C CYS A 30 29.63 13.96 -7.49
N LEU A 31 30.84 14.35 -7.08
CA LEU A 31 31.33 14.18 -5.72
C LEU A 31 30.67 15.11 -4.69
N THR A 32 29.95 16.15 -5.14
CA THR A 32 29.15 17.04 -4.26
C THR A 32 27.79 16.46 -3.86
N LEU A 33 27.35 15.36 -4.49
CA LEU A 33 26.10 14.71 -4.12
C LEU A 33 26.16 14.20 -2.67
N GLU A 34 25.04 14.29 -1.96
CA GLU A 34 24.89 13.84 -0.56
C GLU A 34 25.28 12.36 -0.40
N GLN A 35 25.07 11.56 -1.44
CA GLN A 35 25.41 10.14 -1.47
C GLN A 35 26.92 9.85 -1.43
N TYR A 36 27.77 10.81 -1.81
CA TYR A 36 29.23 10.67 -1.87
C TYR A 36 29.97 11.41 -0.74
N ASP A 37 29.49 12.61 -0.36
CA ASP A 37 30.02 13.42 0.77
C ASP A 37 31.55 13.64 0.73
N PHE A 38 32.10 14.05 -0.43
CA PHE A 38 33.52 14.35 -0.59
C PHE A 38 33.84 15.84 -0.43
N ASP A 39 34.82 16.16 0.41
CA ASP A 39 35.49 17.46 0.38
C ASP A 39 36.57 17.47 -0.70
N SER A 40 36.29 18.17 -1.80
CA SER A 40 37.03 18.06 -3.06
C SER A 40 37.89 19.30 -3.35
N LYS A 41 39.18 19.11 -3.64
CA LYS A 41 40.09 20.14 -4.12
C LYS A 41 40.25 20.07 -5.64
N LEU A 42 39.69 21.07 -6.34
CA LEU A 42 39.79 21.20 -7.80
C LEU A 42 40.99 22.07 -8.23
N LEU A 43 41.88 21.50 -9.06
CA LEU A 43 43.08 22.16 -9.62
C LEU A 43 43.00 22.15 -11.15
N LEU A 44 42.85 23.33 -11.76
CA LEU A 44 42.68 23.47 -13.20
C LEU A 44 43.80 24.29 -13.84
N ASN A 45 44.28 23.86 -15.02
CA ASN A 45 45.24 24.59 -15.85
C ASN A 45 46.41 25.19 -15.04
N GLY A 46 46.57 26.51 -15.02
CA GLY A 46 47.64 27.22 -14.32
C GLY A 46 47.76 26.95 -12.82
N ARG A 47 46.75 26.35 -12.19
CA ARG A 47 46.80 25.91 -10.79
C ARG A 47 47.26 24.46 -10.62
N ALA A 48 47.20 23.65 -11.67
CA ALA A 48 47.62 22.25 -11.71
C ALA A 48 49.13 22.09 -12.01
N THR A 49 49.95 22.82 -11.24
CA THR A 49 51.41 22.69 -11.26
C THR A 49 51.86 21.48 -10.45
N ARG A 50 53.04 20.95 -10.74
CA ARG A 50 53.65 19.83 -10.00
C ARG A 50 53.65 20.11 -8.50
N SER A 51 54.11 21.28 -8.09
CA SER A 51 54.18 21.66 -6.67
C SER A 51 52.79 21.74 -6.01
N ASN A 52 51.77 22.26 -6.69
CA ASN A 52 50.44 22.38 -6.10
C ASN A 52 49.74 21.05 -5.91
N VAL A 53 49.83 20.17 -6.91
CA VAL A 53 49.24 18.83 -6.83
C VAL A 53 49.92 18.03 -5.72
N LEU A 54 51.26 18.00 -5.71
CA LEU A 54 52.02 17.28 -4.67
C LEU A 54 51.78 17.86 -3.27
N ARG A 55 51.72 19.19 -3.12
CA ARG A 55 51.45 19.82 -1.82
C ARG A 55 50.12 19.33 -1.24
N HIS A 56 49.04 19.35 -2.03
CA HIS A 56 47.73 18.88 -1.55
C HIS A 56 47.69 17.38 -1.27
N LEU A 57 48.33 16.56 -2.10
CA LEU A 57 48.41 15.12 -1.84
C LEU A 57 49.25 14.81 -0.58
N HIS A 58 50.36 15.52 -0.36
CA HIS A 58 51.19 15.37 0.85
C HIS A 58 50.46 15.84 2.12
N GLU A 59 49.73 16.97 2.04
CA GLU A 59 48.90 17.47 3.16
C GLU A 59 47.90 16.39 3.62
N LEU A 60 47.32 15.62 2.69
CA LEU A 60 46.38 14.54 3.00
C LEU A 60 47.11 13.26 3.43
N ALA A 61 48.19 12.88 2.74
CA ALA A 61 48.93 11.64 3.00
C ALA A 61 49.68 11.64 4.34
N TYR A 62 50.11 12.82 4.83
CA TYR A 62 50.87 12.96 6.08
C TYR A 62 50.12 13.79 7.14
N GLY A 63 48.81 14.03 6.94
CA GLY A 63 47.97 14.74 7.90
C GLY A 63 47.50 13.85 9.06
N GLU A 64 46.72 14.43 9.98
CA GLU A 64 46.14 13.75 11.17
C GLU A 64 44.73 13.17 10.90
N GLN A 65 44.43 12.77 9.66
CA GLN A 65 43.12 12.22 9.31
C GLN A 65 43.10 10.70 9.52
N GLU A 66 41.99 10.18 10.06
CA GLU A 66 41.72 8.74 10.15
C GLU A 66 40.37 8.40 9.49
N GLY A 67 40.39 7.44 8.57
CA GLY A 67 39.21 6.82 7.95
C GLY A 67 38.59 7.59 6.77
N GLY A 68 37.68 6.90 6.06
CA GLY A 68 37.04 7.36 4.83
C GLY A 68 37.87 7.09 3.57
N THR A 69 37.45 7.69 2.45
CA THR A 69 38.07 7.49 1.13
C THR A 69 38.88 8.70 0.69
N LEU A 70 40.12 8.49 0.25
CA LEU A 70 40.90 9.45 -0.53
C LEU A 70 40.79 9.12 -2.02
N LEU A 71 40.31 10.09 -2.81
CA LEU A 71 40.22 9.97 -4.27
C LEU A 71 41.15 10.96 -4.98
N PHE A 72 42.06 10.46 -5.80
CA PHE A 72 42.83 11.29 -6.73
C PHE A 72 42.31 11.08 -8.15
N TYR A 73 41.86 12.15 -8.80
CA TYR A 73 41.43 12.14 -10.18
C TYR A 73 42.34 13.03 -11.03
N PHE A 74 42.80 12.52 -12.18
CA PHE A 74 43.62 13.28 -13.12
C PHE A 74 43.12 13.12 -14.55
N ALA A 75 42.84 14.24 -15.23
CA ALA A 75 42.59 14.33 -16.66
C ALA A 75 43.61 15.26 -17.34
N GLY A 76 44.32 14.76 -18.33
CA GLY A 76 45.37 15.50 -19.05
C GLY A 76 46.31 14.61 -19.87
N HIS A 77 47.49 15.12 -20.20
CA HIS A 77 48.51 14.33 -20.89
C HIS A 77 49.20 13.33 -19.96
N GLY A 78 49.46 12.13 -20.48
CA GLY A 78 50.36 11.15 -19.89
C GLY A 78 51.53 10.88 -20.84
N GLN A 79 52.74 10.76 -20.30
CA GLN A 79 53.95 10.56 -21.09
C GLN A 79 54.84 9.47 -20.49
N VAL A 80 55.41 8.62 -21.35
CA VAL A 80 56.44 7.66 -20.97
C VAL A 80 57.82 8.25 -21.28
N LEU A 81 58.66 8.42 -20.26
CA LEU A 81 60.06 8.85 -20.40
C LEU A 81 60.98 7.71 -19.91
N GLY A 82 61.68 7.06 -20.84
CA GLY A 82 62.45 5.85 -20.55
C GLY A 82 61.55 4.66 -20.22
N GLN A 83 61.64 4.16 -18.98
CA GLN A 83 60.75 3.09 -18.45
C GLN A 83 59.71 3.60 -17.44
N ALA A 84 59.63 4.93 -17.22
CA ALA A 84 58.73 5.53 -16.22
C ALA A 84 57.58 6.29 -16.90
N GLY A 85 56.34 6.00 -16.48
CA GLY A 85 55.16 6.78 -16.85
C GLY A 85 55.01 8.02 -15.95
N ASN A 86 54.58 9.13 -16.54
CA ASN A 86 54.45 10.42 -15.87
C ASN A 86 53.11 11.07 -16.20
N LEU A 87 52.51 11.73 -15.21
CA LEU A 87 51.42 12.68 -15.38
C LEU A 87 52.00 14.03 -15.78
N VAL A 88 51.55 14.57 -16.90
CA VAL A 88 52.09 15.83 -17.42
C VAL A 88 51.39 17.00 -16.75
N THR A 89 52.11 17.75 -15.91
CA THR A 89 51.57 18.91 -15.19
C THR A 89 51.62 20.18 -16.05
N HIS A 90 50.92 21.23 -15.63
CA HIS A 90 50.84 22.47 -16.43
C HIS A 90 52.21 23.14 -16.65
N ASP A 91 53.12 22.97 -15.68
CA ASP A 91 54.48 23.49 -15.64
C ASP A 91 55.53 22.51 -16.23
N ALA A 92 55.10 21.52 -17.00
CA ALA A 92 55.98 20.50 -17.57
C ALA A 92 57.02 21.06 -18.56
N GLU A 93 58.23 20.53 -18.51
CA GLU A 93 59.33 20.81 -19.43
C GLU A 93 59.77 19.55 -20.21
N ARG A 94 60.55 19.73 -21.29
CA ARG A 94 60.93 18.65 -22.23
C ARG A 94 61.55 17.39 -21.60
N PHE A 95 62.18 17.52 -20.44
CA PHE A 95 62.80 16.42 -19.69
C PHE A 95 62.32 16.33 -18.23
N ASP A 96 61.33 17.15 -17.86
CA ASP A 96 60.64 17.07 -16.58
C ASP A 96 59.14 17.13 -16.85
N PRO A 97 58.51 15.98 -17.20
CA PRO A 97 57.11 15.96 -17.57
C PRO A 97 56.19 16.32 -16.40
N GLY A 98 56.64 16.25 -15.14
CA GLY A 98 55.81 16.55 -13.98
C GLY A 98 55.86 15.45 -12.94
N ILE A 99 54.73 14.79 -12.67
CA ILE A 99 54.64 13.81 -11.58
C ILE A 99 54.88 12.41 -12.13
N SER A 100 56.02 11.81 -11.78
CA SER A 100 56.22 10.38 -12.01
C SER A 100 55.14 9.61 -11.28
N LEU A 101 54.49 8.68 -11.99
CA LEU A 101 53.46 7.86 -11.40
C LEU A 101 54.05 7.04 -10.20
N SER A 102 55.37 6.83 -10.10
CA SER A 102 56.03 6.06 -9.02
C SER A 102 56.03 6.85 -7.74
N HIS A 103 56.27 8.14 -7.88
CA HIS A 103 56.22 9.08 -6.78
C HIS A 103 54.76 9.23 -6.31
N LEU A 104 53.80 9.29 -7.24
CA LEU A 104 52.38 9.24 -6.90
C LEU A 104 52.04 7.96 -6.11
N ALA A 105 52.49 6.80 -6.56
CA ALA A 105 52.25 5.54 -5.86
C ALA A 105 52.79 5.53 -4.42
N GLN A 106 53.98 6.10 -4.18
CA GLN A 106 54.55 6.24 -2.83
C GLN A 106 53.73 7.16 -1.92
N ILE A 107 53.20 8.25 -2.48
CA ILE A 107 52.35 9.18 -1.73
C ILE A 107 51.01 8.51 -1.39
N MET A 108 50.39 7.84 -2.36
CA MET A 108 49.12 7.13 -2.16
C MET A 108 49.28 5.93 -1.20
N GLU A 109 50.45 5.27 -1.21
CA GLU A 109 50.80 4.26 -0.21
C GLU A 109 50.99 4.86 1.19
N SER A 110 51.60 6.04 1.29
CA SER A 110 51.70 6.73 2.59
C SER A 110 50.31 7.12 3.11
N ALA A 111 49.41 7.53 2.21
CA ALA A 111 48.05 7.91 2.56
C ALA A 111 47.19 6.73 3.04
N SER A 112 47.53 5.48 2.71
CA SER A 112 46.71 4.33 3.13
C SER A 112 46.75 4.12 4.65
N GLY A 113 47.80 4.59 5.33
CA GLY A 113 47.84 4.61 6.79
C GLY A 113 46.82 5.56 7.45
N ASN A 114 46.24 6.49 6.69
CA ASN A 114 45.30 7.51 7.17
C ASN A 114 43.86 7.31 6.65
N PHE A 115 43.67 6.52 5.58
CA PHE A 115 42.37 6.36 4.90
C PHE A 115 42.05 4.87 4.71
N ASP A 116 40.79 4.48 4.92
CA ASP A 116 40.34 3.09 4.72
C ASP A 116 40.47 2.66 3.25
N HIS A 117 40.25 3.62 2.34
CA HIS A 117 40.31 3.43 0.91
C HIS A 117 41.10 4.56 0.24
N VAL A 118 42.08 4.19 -0.59
CA VAL A 118 42.85 5.11 -1.41
C VAL A 118 42.66 4.76 -2.88
N VAL A 119 42.02 5.66 -3.62
CA VAL A 119 41.56 5.42 -4.99
C VAL A 119 42.20 6.44 -5.92
N THR A 120 42.75 5.97 -7.04
CA THR A 120 43.32 6.79 -8.11
C THR A 120 42.57 6.53 -9.40
N ILE A 121 42.07 7.58 -10.05
CA ILE A 121 41.40 7.52 -11.35
C ILE A 121 42.20 8.37 -12.35
N LEU A 122 42.63 7.76 -13.45
CA LEU A 122 43.50 8.39 -14.45
C LEU A 122 42.84 8.39 -15.84
N ASP A 123 42.45 9.57 -16.32
CA ASP A 123 41.99 9.81 -17.69
C ASP A 123 43.09 10.51 -18.51
N CYS A 124 44.12 9.74 -18.88
CA CYS A 124 45.23 10.21 -19.69
C CYS A 124 45.81 9.09 -20.56
N CYS A 125 46.52 9.44 -21.63
CA CYS A 125 47.25 8.47 -22.46
C CYS A 125 48.28 7.70 -21.63
N HIS A 126 48.49 6.42 -21.95
CA HIS A 126 49.42 5.54 -21.22
C HIS A 126 49.12 5.34 -19.72
N ALA A 127 47.91 5.68 -19.25
CA ALA A 127 47.52 5.56 -17.84
C ALA A 127 47.70 4.13 -17.29
N GLY A 128 47.52 3.11 -18.13
CA GLY A 128 47.72 1.70 -17.76
C GLY A 128 49.16 1.33 -17.38
N SER A 129 50.15 2.19 -17.68
CA SER A 129 51.55 2.03 -17.26
C SER A 129 51.79 2.30 -15.77
N ALA A 130 50.75 2.72 -15.03
CA ALA A 130 50.80 2.84 -13.58
C ALA A 130 51.20 1.50 -12.91
N TYR A 131 52.08 1.61 -11.91
CA TYR A 131 52.83 0.55 -11.22
C TYR A 131 51.96 -0.60 -10.72
N ASN A 132 52.63 -1.73 -10.47
CA ASN A 132 52.12 -2.78 -9.59
C ASN A 132 52.73 -2.54 -8.20
N TRP A 133 51.90 -2.43 -7.15
CA TRP A 133 52.40 -2.52 -5.78
C TRP A 133 53.02 -3.91 -5.57
N SER A 134 54.07 -4.00 -4.76
CA SER A 134 54.85 -5.24 -4.62
C SER A 134 53.94 -6.42 -4.24
N ASN A 135 53.92 -7.46 -5.10
CA ASN A 135 53.11 -8.70 -5.10
C ASN A 135 51.69 -8.66 -5.72
N SER A 136 51.25 -7.57 -6.34
CA SER A 136 49.95 -7.56 -7.03
C SER A 136 50.03 -8.29 -8.38
N ARG A 137 49.46 -9.50 -8.46
CA ARG A 137 49.16 -10.23 -9.71
C ARG A 137 47.71 -9.96 -10.13
N PRO A 138 47.37 -9.96 -11.45
CA PRO A 138 46.00 -9.75 -11.90
C PRO A 138 45.07 -10.78 -11.26
N LEU A 139 43.94 -10.34 -10.69
CA LEU A 139 42.93 -11.25 -10.14
C LEU A 139 42.42 -12.19 -11.24
N GLN A 140 42.62 -13.49 -11.06
CA GLN A 140 42.01 -14.52 -11.90
C GLN A 140 40.76 -15.07 -11.21
N ALA A 141 39.83 -15.63 -11.99
CA ALA A 141 38.57 -16.18 -11.48
C ALA A 141 38.74 -17.23 -10.36
N GLY A 142 39.93 -17.84 -10.21
CA GLY A 142 40.27 -18.81 -9.16
C GLY A 142 40.86 -18.22 -7.86
N ASP A 143 41.10 -16.92 -7.77
CA ASP A 143 41.66 -16.30 -6.55
C ASP A 143 40.60 -16.03 -5.45
N ILE A 144 39.32 -16.33 -5.72
CA ILE A 144 38.18 -16.18 -4.77
C ILE A 144 38.26 -17.19 -3.61
N GLU A 145 38.97 -18.31 -3.77
CA GLU A 145 38.98 -19.43 -2.81
C GLU A 145 40.22 -19.53 -1.91
N ARG A 146 41.21 -18.62 -2.03
CA ARG A 146 42.39 -18.63 -1.13
C ARG A 146 42.30 -17.50 -0.12
N GLU A 147 42.46 -17.82 1.16
CA GLU A 147 42.68 -16.85 2.23
C GLU A 147 43.90 -15.99 1.91
N VAL A 148 43.64 -14.80 1.36
CA VAL A 148 44.60 -13.72 1.19
C VAL A 148 44.85 -13.12 2.59
N PRO A 149 46.11 -12.87 3.00
CA PRO A 149 46.38 -12.22 4.28
C PRO A 149 45.61 -10.89 4.37
N ALA A 150 44.99 -10.63 5.51
CA ALA A 150 44.20 -9.42 5.75
C ALA A 150 45.07 -8.17 5.59
N VAL A 151 44.91 -7.49 4.46
CA VAL A 151 45.32 -6.09 4.30
C VAL A 151 44.12 -5.28 4.79
N ASN A 152 44.28 -4.39 5.77
CA ASN A 152 43.17 -3.61 6.32
C ASN A 152 42.78 -2.41 5.44
N GLU A 153 43.52 -2.15 4.36
CA GLU A 153 43.46 -0.92 3.56
C GLU A 153 43.32 -1.28 2.08
N SER A 154 42.37 -0.66 1.37
CA SER A 154 42.19 -0.88 -0.07
C SER A 154 42.89 0.21 -0.89
N ARG A 155 43.76 -0.19 -1.82
CA ARG A 155 44.50 0.72 -2.70
C ARG A 155 44.19 0.37 -4.15
N CYS A 156 43.53 1.27 -4.86
CA CYS A 156 42.97 0.98 -6.18
C CYS A 156 43.36 2.03 -7.22
N ILE A 157 43.61 1.58 -8.46
CA ILE A 157 43.77 2.40 -9.66
C ILE A 157 42.72 1.99 -10.68
N LEU A 158 42.01 2.97 -11.22
CA LEU A 158 41.16 2.85 -12.39
C LEU A 158 41.72 3.79 -13.49
N ALA A 159 42.22 3.22 -14.57
CA ALA A 159 42.83 3.93 -15.69
C ALA A 159 41.97 3.83 -16.94
N ALA A 160 41.92 4.90 -17.74
CA ALA A 160 41.08 5.00 -18.94
C ALA A 160 41.49 4.06 -20.08
N CYS A 161 42.79 3.71 -20.17
CA CYS A 161 43.34 2.92 -21.27
C CYS A 161 44.54 2.05 -20.85
N ARG A 162 44.90 1.06 -21.67
CA ARG A 162 46.12 0.23 -21.49
C ARG A 162 47.42 1.02 -21.71
N PRO A 163 48.59 0.51 -21.24
CA PRO A 163 49.88 1.20 -21.44
C PRO A 163 50.17 1.59 -22.90
N GLU A 164 49.75 0.76 -23.85
CA GLU A 164 49.96 0.92 -25.29
C GLU A 164 48.88 1.75 -26.01
N GLU A 165 47.82 2.15 -25.31
CA GLU A 165 46.67 2.86 -25.86
C GLU A 165 46.67 4.36 -25.47
N GLY A 166 45.92 5.16 -26.22
CA GLY A 166 45.62 6.55 -25.90
C GLY A 166 44.20 6.73 -25.37
N ALA A 167 44.00 7.70 -24.50
CA ALA A 167 42.65 8.11 -24.07
C ALA A 167 41.97 8.90 -25.22
N GLN A 168 40.68 8.64 -25.45
CA GLN A 168 39.92 9.27 -26.54
C GLN A 168 38.89 10.29 -26.04
N GLU A 169 38.56 11.26 -26.89
CA GLU A 169 37.56 12.30 -26.62
C GLU A 169 36.45 12.27 -27.67
N ARG A 170 35.22 12.60 -27.25
CA ARG A 170 34.06 12.77 -28.13
C ARG A 170 33.26 14.00 -27.70
N ARG A 171 33.06 14.95 -28.62
CA ARG A 171 32.28 16.20 -28.39
C ARG A 171 32.81 17.07 -27.22
N GLY A 172 34.13 17.09 -27.00
CA GLY A 172 34.77 17.94 -25.99
C GLY A 172 34.73 17.38 -24.55
N ARG A 173 34.53 16.05 -24.43
CA ARG A 173 34.59 15.26 -23.19
C ARG A 173 35.33 13.95 -23.44
N GLY A 174 36.03 13.44 -22.44
CA GLY A 174 36.63 12.10 -22.50
C GLY A 174 35.54 11.02 -22.55
N ILE A 175 35.64 10.05 -23.47
CA ILE A 175 34.65 8.95 -23.54
C ILE A 175 34.68 8.07 -22.28
N PHE A 176 35.83 8.02 -21.60
CA PHE A 176 35.97 7.39 -20.29
C PHE A 176 35.19 8.16 -19.22
N THR A 177 35.42 9.48 -19.14
CA THR A 177 34.79 10.32 -18.12
C THR A 177 33.28 10.43 -18.28
N ASP A 178 32.77 10.43 -19.51
CA ASP A 178 31.32 10.38 -19.77
C ASP A 178 30.67 9.10 -19.21
N ALA A 179 31.34 7.95 -19.37
CA ALA A 179 30.89 6.69 -18.78
C ALA A 179 31.05 6.66 -17.25
N LEU A 180 32.15 7.20 -16.73
CA LEU A 180 32.43 7.29 -15.30
C LEU A 180 31.42 8.18 -14.57
N THR A 181 31.10 9.35 -15.12
CA THR A 181 30.10 10.27 -14.56
C THR A 181 28.71 9.64 -14.57
N SER A 182 28.32 8.97 -15.66
CA SER A 182 27.05 8.20 -15.71
C SER A 182 27.00 7.11 -14.63
N ALA A 183 28.10 6.37 -14.45
CA ALA A 183 28.22 5.38 -13.38
C ALA A 183 28.05 6.01 -11.98
N MET A 184 28.71 7.14 -11.74
CA MET A 184 28.67 7.87 -10.47
C MET A 184 27.30 8.51 -10.21
N LEU A 185 26.57 8.94 -11.23
CA LEU A 185 25.20 9.46 -11.08
C LEU A 185 24.17 8.37 -10.72
N GLY A 186 24.60 7.10 -10.68
CA GLY A 186 23.84 5.99 -10.13
C GLY A 186 23.68 4.83 -11.09
N ASP A 187 24.04 4.92 -12.37
CA ASP A 187 23.83 3.82 -13.31
C ASP A 187 24.59 2.54 -12.90
N ALA A 188 25.66 2.68 -12.11
CA ALA A 188 26.45 1.58 -11.55
C ALA A 188 26.02 1.15 -10.14
N VAL A 189 24.89 1.64 -9.61
CA VAL A 189 24.42 1.25 -8.28
C VAL A 189 24.10 -0.24 -8.22
N ASN A 190 24.42 -0.86 -7.09
CA ASN A 190 24.07 -2.24 -6.81
C ASN A 190 22.68 -2.37 -6.12
N TRP A 191 22.32 -3.60 -5.75
CA TRP A 191 21.08 -3.96 -5.06
C TRP A 191 20.94 -3.42 -3.63
N ASN A 192 22.05 -2.93 -3.05
CA ASN A 192 22.07 -2.33 -1.72
C ASN A 192 21.90 -0.80 -1.77
N GLY A 193 21.96 -0.18 -2.96
CA GLY A 193 21.95 1.27 -3.10
C GLY A 193 23.34 1.89 -3.03
N ASP A 194 24.38 1.08 -3.21
CA ASP A 194 25.78 1.50 -3.16
C ASP A 194 26.36 1.61 -4.56
N VAL A 195 27.15 2.66 -4.80
CA VAL A 195 28.03 2.76 -5.97
C VAL A 195 29.43 2.34 -5.54
N THR A 196 29.89 1.22 -6.06
CA THR A 196 31.19 0.63 -5.74
C THR A 196 32.19 0.89 -6.85
N LEU A 197 33.48 0.94 -6.52
CA LEU A 197 34.54 1.13 -7.51
C LEU A 197 34.56 0.00 -8.56
N LEU A 198 34.28 -1.24 -8.13
CA LEU A 198 34.15 -2.38 -9.04
C LEU A 198 32.93 -2.24 -9.96
N GLY A 199 31.78 -1.81 -9.42
CA GLY A 199 30.57 -1.56 -10.21
C GLY A 199 30.78 -0.45 -11.25
N ILE A 200 31.51 0.60 -10.89
CA ILE A 200 31.93 1.65 -11.83
C ILE A 200 32.80 1.05 -12.94
N TYR A 201 33.81 0.24 -12.61
CA TYR A 201 34.67 -0.40 -13.60
C TYR A 201 33.89 -1.30 -14.57
N GLU A 202 32.99 -2.15 -14.04
CA GLU A 202 32.13 -3.02 -14.84
C GLU A 202 31.24 -2.20 -15.79
N TYR A 203 30.62 -1.13 -15.29
CA TYR A 203 29.80 -0.24 -16.10
C TYR A 203 30.60 0.43 -17.22
N ILE A 204 31.77 1.00 -16.91
CA ILE A 204 32.61 1.67 -17.90
C ILE A 204 33.11 0.68 -18.96
N THR A 205 33.50 -0.53 -18.54
CA THR A 205 33.95 -1.58 -19.47
C THR A 205 32.84 -2.02 -20.41
N ALA A 206 31.60 -2.13 -19.92
CA ALA A 206 30.43 -2.40 -20.76
C ALA A 206 30.04 -1.21 -21.65
N ALA A 207 30.31 0.02 -21.20
CA ALA A 207 29.98 1.24 -21.90
C ALA A 207 30.89 1.55 -23.10
N LEU A 208 32.12 1.04 -23.08
CA LEU A 208 33.16 1.32 -24.07
C LEU A 208 33.38 0.11 -25.00
N SER A 209 33.62 0.37 -26.29
CA SER A 209 34.05 -0.66 -27.24
C SER A 209 35.55 -0.94 -27.10
N SER A 210 35.95 -2.21 -27.14
CA SER A 210 37.35 -2.65 -27.10
C SER A 210 38.23 -2.05 -28.20
N ASP A 211 37.61 -1.58 -29.30
CA ASP A 211 38.31 -0.96 -30.43
C ASP A 211 38.66 0.52 -30.20
N SER A 212 38.13 1.14 -29.13
CA SER A 212 38.37 2.56 -28.80
C SER A 212 39.45 2.72 -27.74
N GLN A 213 39.19 2.19 -26.54
CA GLN A 213 40.14 2.16 -25.42
C GLN A 213 39.68 1.09 -24.43
N THR A 214 40.63 0.47 -23.74
CA THR A 214 40.34 -0.56 -22.75
C THR A 214 40.64 -0.06 -21.34
N PRO A 215 39.62 0.17 -20.49
CA PRO A 215 39.82 0.53 -19.09
C PRO A 215 40.64 -0.52 -18.35
N VAL A 216 41.47 -0.07 -17.41
CA VAL A 216 42.33 -0.95 -16.60
C VAL A 216 42.03 -0.71 -15.13
N PHE A 217 41.76 -1.79 -14.39
CA PHE A 217 41.58 -1.78 -12.95
C PHE A 217 42.68 -2.61 -12.28
N LYS A 218 43.38 -2.02 -11.30
CA LYS A 218 44.48 -2.64 -10.55
C LYS A 218 44.42 -2.23 -9.09
N GLY A 219 44.77 -3.10 -8.16
CA GLY A 219 44.85 -2.72 -6.75
C GLY A 219 44.91 -3.90 -5.78
N ASP A 220 45.24 -3.59 -4.54
CA ASP A 220 45.08 -4.50 -3.42
C ASP A 220 43.75 -4.14 -2.74
N ILE A 221 42.78 -5.05 -2.78
CA ILE A 221 41.41 -4.78 -2.33
C ILE A 221 41.10 -5.64 -1.13
N ALA A 222 40.66 -4.99 -0.06
CA ALA A 222 40.11 -5.62 1.12
C ALA A 222 38.60 -5.34 1.19
N GLY A 223 37.79 -6.34 0.85
CA GLY A 223 36.33 -6.19 0.83
C GLY A 223 35.81 -5.45 -0.40
N THR A 224 34.81 -4.57 -0.20
CA THR A 224 34.19 -3.78 -1.28
C THR A 224 34.49 -2.30 -1.07
N VAL A 225 35.10 -1.65 -2.06
CA VAL A 225 35.33 -0.20 -2.04
C VAL A 225 34.05 0.51 -2.46
N VAL A 226 33.31 1.02 -1.48
CA VAL A 226 32.08 1.79 -1.68
C VAL A 226 32.45 3.27 -1.78
N LEU A 227 32.13 3.90 -2.90
CA LEU A 227 32.36 5.35 -3.08
C LEU A 227 31.17 6.16 -2.62
N GLY A 228 29.95 5.69 -2.87
CA GLY A 228 28.71 6.37 -2.46
C GLY A 228 27.61 5.40 -2.04
N THR A 229 26.72 5.87 -1.17
CA THR A 229 25.63 5.08 -0.58
C THR A 229 24.32 5.86 -0.57
N GLY A 230 23.19 5.16 -0.47
CA GLY A 230 21.88 5.80 -0.37
C GLY A 230 21.26 6.18 -1.72
N PHE A 231 21.77 5.62 -2.82
CA PHE A 231 21.10 5.69 -4.11
C PHE A 231 19.85 4.80 -4.13
N PRO A 232 18.86 5.08 -5.00
CA PRO A 232 17.76 4.16 -5.26
C PRO A 232 18.31 2.78 -5.66
N LYS A 233 17.93 1.74 -4.90
CA LYS A 233 18.39 0.36 -5.12
C LYS A 233 18.02 -0.10 -6.52
N ARG A 234 18.90 -0.90 -7.14
CA ARG A 234 18.60 -1.52 -8.44
C ARG A 234 17.42 -2.51 -8.29
N GLU A 235 16.57 -2.57 -9.32
CA GLU A 235 15.50 -3.56 -9.44
C GLU A 235 15.54 -4.18 -10.85
N GLY A 236 15.55 -5.52 -10.94
CA GLY A 236 15.73 -6.23 -12.21
C GLY A 236 17.16 -6.22 -12.80
N PRO A 237 17.42 -7.02 -13.85
CA PRO A 237 18.71 -7.04 -14.52
C PRO A 237 19.01 -5.70 -15.25
N PRO A 238 20.28 -5.39 -15.53
CA PRO A 238 20.64 -4.24 -16.35
C PRO A 238 19.94 -4.23 -17.71
N ILE A 239 19.44 -3.07 -18.13
CA ILE A 239 18.79 -2.91 -19.44
C ILE A 239 19.86 -2.72 -20.52
N ASP A 240 19.72 -3.46 -21.62
CA ASP A 240 20.57 -3.29 -22.79
C ASP A 240 20.37 -1.90 -23.43
N ARG A 241 21.46 -1.27 -23.92
CA ARG A 241 21.40 0.09 -24.48
C ARG A 241 20.49 0.19 -25.71
N SER A 242 20.44 -0.84 -26.55
CA SER A 242 19.54 -0.88 -27.72
C SER A 242 18.09 -0.99 -27.26
N GLU A 243 17.82 -1.83 -26.27
CA GLU A 243 16.48 -1.98 -25.70
C GLU A 243 16.00 -0.68 -25.01
N LEU A 244 16.86 -0.03 -24.24
CA LEU A 244 16.58 1.29 -23.65
C LEU A 244 16.24 2.32 -24.73
N SER A 245 17.07 2.40 -25.77
CA SER A 245 16.87 3.37 -26.86
C SER A 245 15.56 3.14 -27.63
N GLN A 246 15.19 1.88 -27.87
CA GLN A 246 13.94 1.52 -28.54
C GLN A 246 12.72 1.88 -27.69
N ASN A 247 12.75 1.60 -26.38
CA ASN A 247 11.68 1.94 -25.47
C ASN A 247 11.52 3.45 -25.32
N LEU A 248 12.62 4.22 -25.20
CA LEU A 248 12.57 5.68 -25.16
C LEU A 248 11.99 6.27 -26.45
N ALA A 249 12.42 5.81 -27.62
CA ALA A 249 11.89 6.28 -28.90
C ALA A 249 10.37 6.04 -29.02
N LYS A 250 9.90 4.87 -28.60
CA LYS A 250 8.46 4.55 -28.58
C LYS A 250 7.70 5.40 -27.56
N ALA A 251 8.27 5.62 -26.37
CA ALA A 251 7.67 6.44 -25.33
C ALA A 251 7.48 7.90 -25.79
N HIS A 252 8.51 8.51 -26.39
CA HIS A 252 8.40 9.85 -26.99
C HIS A 252 7.30 9.90 -28.06
N HIS A 253 7.27 8.92 -28.97
CA HIS A 253 6.26 8.87 -30.02
C HIS A 253 4.83 8.85 -29.47
N LEU A 254 4.56 8.01 -28.47
CA LEU A 254 3.24 7.89 -27.84
C LEU A 254 2.85 9.18 -27.11
N VAL A 255 3.78 9.78 -26.37
CA VAL A 255 3.54 11.02 -25.64
C VAL A 255 3.26 12.18 -26.58
N ASP A 256 4.02 12.30 -27.68
CA ASP A 256 3.83 13.35 -28.67
C ASP A 256 2.51 13.19 -29.41
N GLN A 257 2.17 11.97 -29.85
CA GLN A 257 0.88 11.68 -30.48
C GLN A 257 -0.30 12.05 -29.57
N TYR A 258 -0.23 11.66 -28.30
CA TYR A 258 -1.27 12.00 -27.34
C TYR A 258 -1.34 13.50 -27.09
N HIS A 259 -0.21 14.20 -27.02
CA HIS A 259 -0.17 15.64 -26.84
C HIS A 259 -0.95 16.38 -27.94
N TYR A 260 -0.76 16.01 -29.22
CA TYR A 260 -1.51 16.59 -30.33
C TYR A 260 -3.01 16.26 -30.26
N LEU A 261 -3.36 15.02 -29.90
CA LEU A 261 -4.76 14.63 -29.71
C LEU A 261 -5.42 15.49 -28.62
N GLN A 262 -4.77 15.61 -27.46
CA GLN A 262 -5.28 16.40 -26.33
C GLN A 262 -5.51 17.87 -26.71
N LEU A 263 -4.56 18.49 -27.43
CA LEU A 263 -4.68 19.87 -27.89
C LEU A 263 -5.85 20.08 -28.85
N SER A 264 -6.11 19.12 -29.73
CA SER A 264 -7.21 19.21 -30.70
C SER A 264 -8.59 18.92 -30.09
N GLU A 265 -8.67 17.96 -29.16
CA GLU A 265 -9.96 17.44 -28.68
C GLU A 265 -10.42 18.07 -27.35
N LEU A 266 -9.50 18.61 -26.51
CA LEU A 266 -9.85 19.17 -25.19
C LEU A 266 -9.82 20.69 -25.10
N SER A 267 -9.30 21.39 -26.13
CA SER A 267 -9.14 22.85 -26.10
C SER A 267 -10.46 23.62 -26.25
N GLU A 268 -11.34 23.16 -27.15
CA GLU A 268 -12.66 23.73 -27.34
C GLU A 268 -13.72 23.01 -26.51
N ARG A 269 -14.44 23.75 -25.67
CA ARG A 269 -15.45 23.19 -24.76
C ARG A 269 -16.50 22.35 -25.48
N ASN A 270 -17.00 22.78 -26.64
CA ASN A 270 -18.02 22.04 -27.39
C ASN A 270 -17.48 20.72 -27.94
N VAL A 271 -16.22 20.71 -28.40
CA VAL A 271 -15.55 19.50 -28.88
C VAL A 271 -15.32 18.52 -27.72
N ARG A 272 -14.80 19.03 -26.60
CA ARG A 272 -14.61 18.28 -25.35
C ARG A 272 -15.89 17.56 -24.93
N LEU A 273 -16.99 18.32 -24.81
CA LEU A 273 -18.28 17.80 -24.36
C LEU A 273 -18.87 16.73 -25.30
N GLN A 274 -18.72 16.88 -26.62
CA GLN A 274 -19.36 15.97 -27.58
C GLN A 274 -18.66 14.62 -27.73
N GLN A 275 -17.35 14.60 -27.99
CA GLN A 275 -16.60 13.36 -28.20
C GLN A 275 -15.13 13.47 -27.79
N GLY A 276 -14.61 14.68 -27.59
CA GLY A 276 -13.19 14.91 -27.36
C GLY A 276 -12.69 14.20 -26.11
N SER A 277 -13.42 14.31 -25.00
CA SER A 277 -13.08 13.63 -23.76
C SER A 277 -13.09 12.10 -23.87
N ARG A 278 -14.11 11.53 -24.52
CA ARG A 278 -14.17 10.08 -24.81
C ARG A 278 -12.95 9.62 -25.61
N LYS A 279 -12.60 10.32 -26.69
CA LYS A 279 -11.44 9.98 -27.53
C LYS A 279 -10.13 10.05 -26.75
N CYS A 280 -9.91 11.14 -26.03
CA CYS A 280 -8.71 11.32 -25.20
C CYS A 280 -8.62 10.27 -24.09
N SER A 281 -9.72 9.98 -23.40
CA SER A 281 -9.76 8.93 -22.38
C SER A 281 -9.34 7.58 -22.95
N VAL A 282 -9.97 7.11 -24.03
CA VAL A 282 -9.66 5.80 -24.64
C VAL A 282 -8.20 5.71 -25.09
N GLU A 283 -7.66 6.76 -25.70
CA GLU A 283 -6.27 6.73 -26.17
C GLU A 283 -5.27 6.84 -25.02
N LEU A 284 -5.54 7.66 -24.00
CA LEU A 284 -4.66 7.77 -22.84
C LEU A 284 -4.60 6.47 -22.06
N GLU A 285 -5.71 5.72 -21.94
CA GLU A 285 -5.70 4.40 -21.29
C GLU A 285 -4.70 3.45 -21.97
N ARG A 286 -4.62 3.46 -23.30
CA ARG A 286 -3.64 2.64 -24.05
C ARG A 286 -2.21 3.08 -23.78
N VAL A 287 -1.96 4.39 -23.76
CA VAL A 287 -0.65 4.96 -23.46
C VAL A 287 -0.23 4.58 -22.04
N VAL A 288 -1.08 4.83 -21.04
CA VAL A 288 -0.81 4.48 -19.63
C VAL A 288 -0.53 2.99 -19.48
N HIS A 289 -1.36 2.14 -20.07
CA HIS A 289 -1.17 0.69 -20.01
C HIS A 289 0.18 0.27 -20.61
N TRP A 290 0.59 0.86 -21.74
CA TRP A 290 1.90 0.56 -22.32
C TRP A 290 3.05 0.96 -21.40
N PHE A 291 3.00 2.15 -20.78
CA PHE A 291 4.01 2.58 -19.79
C PHE A 291 4.05 1.63 -18.59
N ASP A 292 2.90 1.30 -18.00
CA ASP A 292 2.80 0.41 -16.83
C ASP A 292 3.37 -0.99 -17.12
N GLU A 293 3.03 -1.60 -18.25
CA GLU A 293 3.56 -2.92 -18.62
C GLU A 293 5.05 -2.89 -18.96
N THR A 294 5.51 -1.79 -19.57
CA THR A 294 6.94 -1.62 -19.90
C THR A 294 7.78 -1.47 -18.63
N GLU A 295 7.34 -0.68 -17.64
CA GLU A 295 8.03 -0.58 -16.35
C GLU A 295 8.00 -1.89 -15.55
N LYS A 296 6.90 -2.67 -15.63
CA LYS A 296 6.86 -4.00 -15.00
C LYS A 296 7.86 -4.96 -15.62
N ALA A 297 8.03 -4.90 -16.95
CA ALA A 297 8.96 -5.75 -17.68
C ALA A 297 10.43 -5.31 -17.47
N LEU A 298 10.67 -4.00 -17.40
CA LEU A 298 11.99 -3.38 -17.29
C LEU A 298 12.02 -2.36 -16.13
N PRO A 299 12.10 -2.81 -14.86
CA PRO A 299 11.99 -1.90 -13.71
C PRO A 299 13.08 -0.83 -13.62
N ASP A 300 14.29 -1.13 -14.13
CA ASP A 300 15.43 -0.20 -14.15
C ASP A 300 15.16 1.05 -15.02
N LEU A 301 14.12 1.05 -15.89
CA LEU A 301 13.71 2.23 -16.68
C LEU A 301 13.35 3.44 -15.82
N ARG A 302 12.81 3.22 -14.62
CA ARG A 302 12.41 4.30 -13.69
C ARG A 302 13.56 5.21 -13.27
N ARG A 303 14.79 4.75 -13.47
CA ARG A 303 16.00 5.49 -13.10
C ARG A 303 16.51 6.35 -14.23
N ASN A 304 16.11 6.05 -15.47
CA ASN A 304 16.40 6.89 -16.61
C ASN A 304 15.61 8.20 -16.51
N THR A 305 16.32 9.33 -16.50
CA THR A 305 15.71 10.66 -16.32
C THR A 305 14.72 10.99 -17.44
N ASP A 306 15.00 10.61 -18.68
CA ASP A 306 14.12 10.88 -19.83
C ASP A 306 12.82 10.08 -19.71
N TRP A 307 12.92 8.80 -19.35
CA TRP A 307 11.76 7.96 -19.03
C TRP A 307 10.89 8.59 -17.93
N SER A 308 11.50 8.98 -16.81
CA SER A 308 10.79 9.61 -15.68
C SER A 308 10.08 10.91 -16.09
N ASN A 309 10.69 11.72 -16.95
CA ASN A 309 10.06 12.92 -17.51
C ASN A 309 8.86 12.58 -18.39
N LEU A 310 8.94 11.52 -19.20
CA LEU A 310 7.84 11.02 -20.04
C LEU A 310 6.68 10.50 -19.19
N VAL A 311 6.96 9.72 -18.14
CA VAL A 311 5.94 9.27 -17.18
C VAL A 311 5.25 10.46 -16.51
N ALA A 312 6.01 11.49 -16.14
CA ALA A 312 5.44 12.73 -15.58
C ALA A 312 4.51 13.45 -16.58
N ARG A 313 4.86 13.50 -17.87
CA ARG A 313 3.98 14.03 -18.93
C ARG A 313 2.69 13.23 -19.08
N VAL A 314 2.77 11.90 -19.08
CA VAL A 314 1.59 11.02 -19.10
C VAL A 314 0.70 11.25 -17.88
N ARG A 315 1.30 11.44 -16.71
CA ARG A 315 0.57 11.77 -15.49
C ARG A 315 -0.17 13.11 -15.61
N GLU A 316 0.46 14.13 -16.18
CA GLU A 316 -0.17 15.43 -16.44
C GLU A 316 -1.38 15.32 -17.37
N PHE A 317 -1.28 14.49 -18.42
CA PHE A 317 -2.42 14.20 -19.28
C PHE A 317 -3.62 13.61 -18.53
N ARG A 318 -3.35 12.74 -17.53
CA ARG A 318 -4.40 12.17 -16.67
C ARG A 318 -5.03 13.23 -15.78
N LYS A 319 -4.25 14.23 -15.31
CA LYS A 319 -4.78 15.36 -14.53
C LYS A 319 -5.79 16.18 -15.34
N ASN A 320 -5.48 16.46 -16.61
CA ASN A 320 -6.35 17.24 -17.49
C ASN A 320 -7.71 16.55 -17.78
N LEU A 321 -7.73 15.22 -17.79
CA LEU A 321 -8.97 14.43 -17.94
C LEU A 321 -9.76 14.27 -16.64
N ALA A 322 -9.17 14.53 -15.48
CA ALA A 322 -9.87 14.43 -14.20
C ALA A 322 -10.88 15.58 -13.99
N ASP A 323 -10.73 16.69 -14.73
CA ASP A 323 -11.66 17.82 -14.71
C ASP A 323 -12.89 17.55 -15.58
N ILE A 324 -13.91 16.90 -15.01
CA ILE A 324 -15.11 16.49 -15.75
C ILE A 324 -16.20 17.55 -15.68
N SER A 325 -16.89 17.76 -16.80
CA SER A 325 -18.05 18.67 -16.90
C SER A 325 -19.37 17.92 -17.10
N VAL A 326 -20.46 18.51 -16.63
CA VAL A 326 -21.82 18.05 -16.97
C VAL A 326 -22.06 18.16 -18.48
N GLY A 327 -22.63 17.10 -19.05
CA GLY A 327 -22.91 16.95 -20.48
C GLY A 327 -21.75 16.36 -21.29
N GLU A 328 -20.61 16.07 -20.66
CA GLU A 328 -19.44 15.47 -21.29
C GLU A 328 -19.68 13.99 -21.64
N GLU A 329 -19.36 13.60 -22.87
CA GLU A 329 -19.38 12.21 -23.31
C GLU A 329 -18.10 11.48 -22.86
N THR A 330 -18.28 10.43 -22.05
CA THR A 330 -17.20 9.54 -21.59
C THR A 330 -17.24 8.23 -22.35
N ARG A 331 -16.28 7.32 -22.09
CA ARG A 331 -16.33 5.94 -22.60
C ARG A 331 -17.57 5.17 -22.11
N PHE A 332 -18.14 5.55 -20.97
CA PHE A 332 -19.24 4.81 -20.31
C PHE A 332 -20.60 5.46 -20.45
N GLY A 333 -20.68 6.63 -21.08
CA GLY A 333 -21.92 7.37 -21.22
C GLY A 333 -21.78 8.86 -20.95
N ARG A 334 -22.91 9.55 -20.99
CA ARG A 334 -23.02 11.00 -20.85
C ARG A 334 -23.07 11.42 -19.40
N VAL A 335 -22.25 12.38 -18.98
CA VAL A 335 -22.28 12.94 -17.62
C VAL A 335 -23.54 13.76 -17.42
N LEU A 336 -24.31 13.43 -16.39
CA LEU A 336 -25.59 14.06 -16.09
C LEU A 336 -25.48 15.13 -15.00
N ARG A 337 -24.81 14.80 -13.90
CA ARG A 337 -24.64 15.68 -12.75
C ARG A 337 -23.49 15.22 -11.86
N HIS A 338 -23.05 16.12 -11.01
CA HIS A 338 -22.15 15.84 -9.90
C HIS A 338 -22.95 15.27 -8.72
N LEU A 339 -22.53 14.13 -8.17
CA LEU A 339 -23.16 13.48 -7.01
C LEU A 339 -22.52 13.92 -5.69
N GLY A 340 -21.22 14.14 -5.69
CA GLY A 340 -20.50 14.55 -4.48
C GLY A 340 -18.99 14.61 -4.67
N HIS A 341 -18.32 15.21 -3.69
CA HIS A 341 -16.87 15.21 -3.56
C HIS A 341 -16.49 14.46 -2.28
N GLY A 342 -15.38 13.72 -2.32
CA GLY A 342 -14.82 13.02 -1.17
C GLY A 342 -13.33 13.29 -1.04
N GLY A 343 -12.70 12.71 -0.01
CA GLY A 343 -11.26 12.86 0.24
C GLY A 343 -10.37 12.37 -0.91
N TYR A 344 -10.88 11.44 -1.72
CA TYR A 344 -10.15 10.81 -2.82
C TYR A 344 -10.58 11.23 -4.22
N GLY A 345 -11.65 12.02 -4.38
CA GLY A 345 -12.11 12.35 -5.72
C GLY A 345 -13.52 12.93 -5.81
N HIS A 346 -14.02 13.00 -7.04
CA HIS A 346 -15.37 13.43 -7.38
C HIS A 346 -16.19 12.24 -7.89
N VAL A 347 -17.49 12.21 -7.58
CA VAL A 347 -18.42 11.21 -8.09
C VAL A 347 -19.40 11.86 -9.06
N TRP A 348 -19.52 11.27 -10.25
CA TRP A 348 -20.34 11.77 -11.35
C TRP A 348 -21.39 10.74 -11.74
N GLU A 349 -22.62 11.17 -11.95
CA GLU A 349 -23.66 10.31 -12.52
C GLU A 349 -23.58 10.32 -14.04
N LEU A 350 -23.71 9.14 -14.64
CA LEU A 350 -23.65 8.89 -16.07
C LEU A 350 -24.93 8.21 -16.56
N GLU A 351 -25.32 8.52 -17.80
CA GLU A 351 -26.28 7.73 -18.57
C GLU A 351 -25.53 6.88 -19.60
N GLY A 352 -25.56 5.56 -19.41
CA GLY A 352 -24.97 4.61 -20.34
C GLY A 352 -25.72 4.54 -21.67
N GLU A 353 -25.06 4.04 -22.71
CA GLU A 353 -25.68 3.80 -24.02
C GLU A 353 -26.85 2.80 -23.94
N ASP A 354 -26.89 1.96 -22.90
CA ASP A 354 -27.96 1.01 -22.60
C ASP A 354 -29.13 1.62 -21.80
N GLY A 355 -29.08 2.93 -21.54
CA GLY A 355 -30.08 3.67 -20.75
C GLY A 355 -29.95 3.47 -19.23
N ARG A 356 -28.96 2.71 -18.74
CA ARG A 356 -28.75 2.53 -17.30
C ARG A 356 -27.99 3.70 -16.70
N ARG A 357 -28.21 3.94 -15.41
CA ARG A 357 -27.47 4.94 -14.63
C ARG A 357 -26.24 4.31 -14.00
N TYR A 358 -25.09 4.97 -14.17
CA TYR A 358 -23.83 4.60 -13.53
C TYR A 358 -23.29 5.76 -12.71
N ALA A 359 -22.45 5.45 -11.73
CA ALA A 359 -21.64 6.44 -11.03
C ALA A 359 -20.17 6.21 -11.37
N MET A 360 -19.44 7.28 -11.67
CA MET A 360 -18.02 7.25 -11.93
C MET A 360 -17.29 8.07 -10.88
N LYS A 361 -16.47 7.38 -10.08
CA LYS A 361 -15.63 7.99 -9.06
C LYS A 361 -14.26 8.29 -9.68
N VAL A 362 -13.94 9.56 -9.82
CA VAL A 362 -12.72 10.05 -10.45
C VAL A 362 -11.78 10.60 -9.39
N PHE A 363 -10.56 10.07 -9.36
CA PHE A 363 -9.54 10.46 -8.39
C PHE A 363 -9.06 11.90 -8.64
N HIS A 364 -8.69 12.61 -7.56
CA HIS A 364 -8.17 13.97 -7.67
C HIS A 364 -6.89 14.01 -8.51
N GLY A 365 -6.95 14.62 -9.69
CA GLY A 365 -5.81 14.68 -10.62
C GLY A 365 -4.53 15.23 -9.97
N ASN A 366 -4.66 16.28 -9.17
CA ASN A 366 -3.54 16.93 -8.48
C ASN A 366 -2.87 16.03 -7.42
N GLU A 367 -3.50 14.92 -7.03
CA GLU A 367 -2.98 13.97 -6.04
C GLU A 367 -2.39 12.71 -6.70
N LEU A 368 -2.34 12.63 -8.04
CA LEU A 368 -1.79 11.47 -8.77
C LEU A 368 -0.29 11.24 -8.51
N ASP A 369 0.43 12.24 -8.01
CA ASP A 369 1.83 12.14 -7.59
C ASP A 369 1.98 11.45 -6.22
N ASP A 370 0.91 11.33 -5.43
CA ASP A 370 0.90 10.63 -4.16
C ASP A 370 0.57 9.15 -4.38
N GLU A 371 1.60 8.35 -4.64
CA GLU A 371 1.47 6.91 -4.86
C GLU A 371 0.73 6.18 -3.74
N VAL A 372 0.84 6.68 -2.51
CA VAL A 372 0.20 6.10 -1.35
C VAL A 372 -1.31 6.32 -1.42
N LYS A 373 -1.78 7.54 -1.76
CA LYS A 373 -3.22 7.80 -2.00
C LYS A 373 -3.75 7.05 -3.22
N VAL A 374 -2.99 7.03 -4.31
CA VAL A 374 -3.34 6.30 -5.54
C VAL A 374 -3.56 4.80 -5.27
N ARG A 375 -2.66 4.19 -4.48
CA ARG A 375 -2.76 2.78 -4.08
C ARG A 375 -3.96 2.52 -3.18
N ARG A 376 -4.28 3.43 -2.25
CA ARG A 376 -5.46 3.30 -1.37
C ARG A 376 -6.76 3.35 -2.15
N PHE A 377 -6.86 4.28 -3.10
CA PHE A 377 -8.01 4.39 -3.97
C PHE A 377 -8.24 3.10 -4.77
N ALA A 378 -7.17 2.54 -5.36
CA ALA A 378 -7.23 1.24 -6.01
C ALA A 378 -7.61 0.09 -5.05
N ASN A 379 -7.05 0.07 -3.84
CA ASN A 379 -7.37 -0.95 -2.84
C ASN A 379 -8.85 -0.93 -2.47
N GLY A 380 -9.46 0.25 -2.34
CA GLY A 380 -10.90 0.37 -2.08
C GLY A 380 -11.73 -0.27 -3.19
N TYR A 381 -11.41 0.01 -4.46
CA TYR A 381 -12.03 -0.68 -5.60
C TYR A 381 -11.87 -2.20 -5.51
N TYR A 382 -10.65 -2.70 -5.30
CA TYR A 382 -10.37 -4.14 -5.25
C TYR A 382 -11.02 -4.84 -4.05
N ASN A 383 -11.20 -4.13 -2.93
CA ASN A 383 -11.92 -4.65 -1.77
C ASN A 383 -13.42 -4.72 -2.06
N MET A 384 -14.04 -3.65 -2.57
CA MET A 384 -15.45 -3.65 -2.95
C MET A 384 -15.76 -4.72 -4.02
N ARG A 385 -14.86 -4.95 -4.97
CA ARG A 385 -15.03 -5.97 -6.01
C ARG A 385 -15.17 -7.41 -5.48
N LYS A 386 -14.64 -7.69 -4.28
CA LYS A 386 -14.79 -8.99 -3.59
C LYS A 386 -16.17 -9.17 -2.96
N LEU A 387 -16.88 -8.08 -2.70
CA LEU A 387 -18.10 -8.07 -1.91
C LEU A 387 -19.33 -8.25 -2.81
N LYS A 388 -20.11 -9.29 -2.54
CA LYS A 388 -21.41 -9.54 -3.17
C LYS A 388 -22.51 -9.45 -2.12
N HIS A 389 -23.18 -8.31 -2.04
CA HIS A 389 -24.25 -8.05 -1.09
C HIS A 389 -25.25 -7.05 -1.70
N PRO A 390 -26.57 -7.19 -1.49
CA PRO A 390 -27.57 -6.29 -2.07
C PRO A 390 -27.39 -4.82 -1.65
N TYR A 391 -26.87 -4.58 -0.45
CA TYR A 391 -26.64 -3.24 0.11
C TYR A 391 -25.17 -2.79 0.04
N ILE A 392 -24.37 -3.34 -0.86
CA ILE A 392 -23.04 -2.80 -1.18
C ILE A 392 -23.06 -2.33 -2.62
N VAL A 393 -22.67 -1.07 -2.84
CA VAL A 393 -22.58 -0.49 -4.18
C VAL A 393 -21.62 -1.34 -5.02
N ARG A 394 -22.12 -1.87 -6.14
CA ARG A 394 -21.34 -2.75 -7.00
C ARG A 394 -20.37 -1.94 -7.86
N VAL A 395 -19.10 -2.29 -7.82
CA VAL A 395 -18.07 -1.75 -8.72
C VAL A 395 -17.93 -2.61 -9.97
N HIS A 396 -17.66 -1.96 -11.11
CA HIS A 396 -17.58 -2.59 -12.44
C HIS A 396 -16.14 -2.62 -12.97
N GLU A 397 -15.56 -1.45 -13.25
CA GLU A 397 -14.29 -1.33 -13.98
C GLU A 397 -13.39 -0.27 -13.32
N MET A 398 -12.10 -0.58 -13.20
CA MET A 398 -11.07 0.38 -12.81
C MET A 398 -10.59 1.13 -14.05
N LEU A 399 -10.43 2.44 -13.95
CA LEU A 399 -10.09 3.32 -15.07
C LEU A 399 -8.67 3.83 -14.93
N ALA A 400 -7.92 3.81 -16.04
CA ALA A 400 -6.58 4.38 -16.07
C ALA A 400 -6.61 5.89 -16.40
N ALA A 401 -7.56 6.33 -17.23
CA ALA A 401 -7.67 7.71 -17.69
C ALA A 401 -9.13 8.15 -17.98
N PRO A 402 -9.71 9.08 -17.20
CA PRO A 402 -9.16 9.60 -15.94
C PRO A 402 -9.01 8.47 -14.92
N TYR A 403 -8.06 8.61 -13.98
CA TYR A 403 -7.87 7.59 -12.95
C TYR A 403 -9.10 7.53 -12.04
N GLY A 404 -9.73 6.37 -11.93
CA GLY A 404 -11.05 6.27 -11.32
C GLY A 404 -11.60 4.86 -11.33
N PHE A 405 -12.87 4.71 -11.01
CA PHE A 405 -13.61 3.48 -11.28
C PHE A 405 -15.10 3.75 -11.52
N LEU A 406 -15.73 2.83 -12.26
CA LEU A 406 -17.16 2.82 -12.53
C LEU A 406 -17.90 1.92 -11.52
N MET A 407 -19.07 2.34 -11.07
CA MET A 407 -19.95 1.62 -10.15
C MET A 407 -21.43 1.86 -10.47
N ASP A 408 -22.33 1.09 -9.84
CA ASP A 408 -23.77 1.33 -9.93
C ASP A 408 -24.14 2.72 -9.38
N SER A 409 -25.03 3.45 -10.06
CA SER A 409 -25.65 4.65 -9.51
C SER A 409 -26.83 4.23 -8.63
N ILE A 410 -26.83 4.65 -7.37
CA ILE A 410 -27.97 4.48 -6.48
C ILE A 410 -28.78 5.80 -6.52
N PRO A 411 -30.10 5.76 -6.80
CA PRO A 411 -30.93 6.97 -6.95
C PRO A 411 -30.97 7.90 -5.74
N GLY A 412 -30.85 7.32 -4.54
CA GLY A 412 -30.92 8.01 -3.26
C GLY A 412 -29.79 9.01 -2.98
N ASP A 413 -30.01 9.86 -1.98
CA ASP A 413 -28.97 10.72 -1.40
C ASP A 413 -28.18 9.97 -0.31
N ASN A 414 -27.05 10.52 0.13
CA ASN A 414 -26.38 9.96 1.31
C ASN A 414 -27.24 10.09 2.58
N LEU A 415 -27.00 9.21 3.56
CA LEU A 415 -27.79 9.08 4.77
C LEU A 415 -27.81 10.36 5.61
N ARG A 416 -26.81 11.24 5.45
CA ARG A 416 -26.79 12.56 6.09
C ARG A 416 -27.96 13.44 5.65
N LYS A 417 -28.31 13.38 4.36
CA LYS A 417 -29.39 14.17 3.75
C LYS A 417 -30.73 13.45 3.74
N ALA A 418 -30.71 12.12 3.90
CA ALA A 418 -31.90 11.30 3.89
C ALA A 418 -32.82 11.59 5.08
N TYR A 419 -34.13 11.48 4.85
CA TYR A 419 -35.11 11.53 5.92
C TYR A 419 -35.15 10.19 6.65
N ILE A 420 -34.97 10.23 7.97
CA ILE A 420 -35.12 9.09 8.87
C ILE A 420 -36.27 9.44 9.81
N ASP A 421 -37.34 8.65 9.79
CA ASP A 421 -38.42 8.77 10.76
C ASP A 421 -37.95 8.23 12.11
N ARG A 422 -37.51 9.15 12.97
CA ARG A 422 -37.03 8.84 14.32
C ARG A 422 -38.16 8.61 15.32
N THR A 423 -39.41 8.82 14.90
CA THR A 423 -40.59 8.52 15.71
C THR A 423 -41.00 7.05 15.61
N ASP A 424 -40.41 6.31 14.67
CA ASP A 424 -40.51 4.86 14.53
C ASP A 424 -39.19 4.18 14.96
N PRO A 425 -39.08 3.74 16.23
CA PRO A 425 -37.90 3.03 16.72
C PRO A 425 -37.58 1.74 15.96
N GLU A 426 -38.60 1.05 15.43
CA GLU A 426 -38.39 -0.20 14.70
C GLU A 426 -37.72 0.08 13.35
N ALA A 427 -38.17 1.11 12.63
CA ALA A 427 -37.53 1.53 11.38
C ALA A 427 -36.07 1.97 11.61
N VAL A 428 -35.81 2.73 12.69
CA VAL A 428 -34.46 3.17 13.07
C VAL A 428 -33.54 1.98 13.37
N LEU A 429 -34.02 1.02 14.17
CA LEU A 429 -33.22 -0.16 14.52
C LEU A 429 -33.02 -1.06 13.31
N GLN A 430 -34.03 -1.26 12.47
CA GLN A 430 -33.91 -2.07 11.27
C GLN A 430 -32.88 -1.49 10.30
N LEU A 431 -32.86 -0.17 10.08
CA LEU A 431 -31.82 0.52 9.31
C LEU A 431 -30.42 0.24 9.87
N MET A 432 -30.23 0.41 11.19
CA MET A 432 -28.94 0.15 11.83
C MET A 432 -28.53 -1.31 11.72
N ILE A 433 -29.48 -2.22 11.83
CA ILE A 433 -29.22 -3.64 11.67
C ILE A 433 -28.78 -3.92 10.24
N ASP A 434 -29.52 -3.50 9.21
CA ASP A 434 -29.15 -3.70 7.80
C ASP A 434 -27.74 -3.19 7.48
N VAL A 435 -27.34 -2.04 8.04
CA VAL A 435 -25.96 -1.54 7.96
C VAL A 435 -24.97 -2.51 8.60
N CYS A 436 -25.24 -2.96 9.83
CA CYS A 436 -24.35 -3.89 10.53
C CYS A 436 -24.28 -5.26 9.83
N GLU A 437 -25.39 -5.78 9.32
CA GLU A 437 -25.45 -7.02 8.53
C GLU A 437 -24.55 -6.90 7.28
N THR A 438 -24.59 -5.74 6.63
CA THR A 438 -23.76 -5.42 5.47
C THR A 438 -22.27 -5.33 5.82
N VAL A 439 -21.92 -4.69 6.94
CA VAL A 439 -20.52 -4.61 7.43
C VAL A 439 -20.01 -6.00 7.85
N GLN A 440 -20.84 -6.80 8.51
CA GLN A 440 -20.52 -8.17 8.89
C GLN A 440 -20.22 -9.04 7.67
N HIS A 441 -20.97 -8.86 6.57
CA HIS A 441 -20.67 -9.53 5.31
C HIS A 441 -19.28 -9.16 4.79
N ALA A 442 -18.92 -7.87 4.79
CA ALA A 442 -17.57 -7.43 4.43
C ALA A 442 -16.50 -8.07 5.34
N HIS A 443 -16.76 -8.12 6.64
CA HIS A 443 -15.84 -8.72 7.62
C HIS A 443 -15.56 -10.19 7.36
N SER A 444 -16.59 -10.95 6.96
CA SER A 444 -16.48 -12.36 6.57
C SER A 444 -15.55 -12.59 5.38
N GLN A 445 -15.38 -11.58 4.52
CA GLN A 445 -14.47 -11.59 3.37
C GLN A 445 -13.11 -10.96 3.70
N SER A 446 -12.77 -10.81 4.99
CA SER A 446 -11.57 -10.12 5.48
C SER A 446 -11.44 -8.66 5.03
N VAL A 447 -12.55 -8.02 4.64
CA VAL A 447 -12.60 -6.59 4.33
C VAL A 447 -13.13 -5.85 5.56
N ARG A 448 -12.55 -4.69 5.87
CA ARG A 448 -13.05 -3.76 6.90
C ARG A 448 -13.51 -2.49 6.19
N HIS A 449 -14.47 -1.78 6.77
CA HIS A 449 -14.95 -0.55 6.17
C HIS A 449 -14.04 0.64 6.52
N ARG A 450 -13.73 0.83 7.81
CA ARG A 450 -12.84 1.84 8.41
C ARG A 450 -13.20 3.31 8.21
N ASP A 451 -14.36 3.58 7.59
CA ASP A 451 -14.86 4.94 7.33
C ASP A 451 -16.40 4.92 7.33
N ILE A 452 -17.00 4.24 8.32
CA ILE A 452 -18.46 4.17 8.43
C ILE A 452 -18.96 5.52 8.95
N LYS A 453 -19.69 6.24 8.10
CA LYS A 453 -20.30 7.53 8.39
C LYS A 453 -21.48 7.78 7.46
N PRO A 454 -22.38 8.73 7.77
CA PRO A 454 -23.56 9.00 6.97
C PRO A 454 -23.28 9.32 5.49
N GLU A 455 -22.13 9.90 5.16
CA GLU A 455 -21.73 10.23 3.79
C GLU A 455 -21.43 9.02 2.91
N ASN A 456 -21.04 7.88 3.52
CA ASN A 456 -20.65 6.65 2.82
C ASN A 456 -21.78 5.60 2.78
N ILE A 457 -23.00 6.00 3.18
CA ILE A 457 -24.21 5.18 3.11
C ILE A 457 -25.20 5.94 2.23
N ILE A 458 -25.54 5.40 1.07
CA ILE A 458 -26.58 5.96 0.19
C ILE A 458 -27.92 5.37 0.63
N ALA A 459 -28.89 6.23 0.91
CA ALA A 459 -30.19 5.83 1.39
C ALA A 459 -31.21 5.97 0.26
N ASP A 460 -31.76 4.84 -0.17
CA ASP A 460 -32.84 4.76 -1.16
C ASP A 460 -34.04 4.05 -0.54
N TYR A 461 -35.15 3.94 -1.26
CA TYR A 461 -36.31 3.16 -0.83
C TYR A 461 -36.44 1.89 -1.67
N ASP A 462 -36.61 0.75 -1.03
CA ASP A 462 -36.94 -0.48 -1.72
C ASP A 462 -38.39 -0.47 -2.24
N ASP A 463 -38.78 -1.48 -3.02
CA ASP A 463 -40.13 -1.59 -3.60
C ASP A 463 -41.25 -1.63 -2.54
N SER A 464 -40.91 -1.95 -1.29
CA SER A 464 -41.86 -1.95 -0.16
C SER A 464 -41.97 -0.57 0.52
N GLY A 465 -41.19 0.41 0.08
CA GLY A 465 -41.12 1.75 0.67
C GLY A 465 -40.25 1.82 1.92
N ARG A 466 -39.45 0.79 2.21
CA ARG A 466 -38.52 0.78 3.35
C ARG A 466 -37.18 1.38 2.93
N LEU A 467 -36.57 2.13 3.83
CA LEU A 467 -35.26 2.73 3.62
C LEU A 467 -34.17 1.64 3.53
N ALA A 468 -33.47 1.58 2.39
CA ALA A 468 -32.41 0.64 2.08
C ALA A 468 -31.03 1.34 2.13
N PRO A 469 -30.08 0.89 2.98
CA PRO A 469 -28.79 1.56 3.16
C PRO A 469 -27.67 0.95 2.31
N TYR A 470 -27.38 1.51 1.14
CA TYR A 470 -26.30 1.05 0.27
C TYR A 470 -24.93 1.61 0.70
N LEU A 471 -24.02 0.74 1.15
CA LEU A 471 -22.68 1.09 1.61
C LEU A 471 -21.68 1.21 0.44
N THR A 472 -20.78 2.18 0.54
CA THR A 472 -19.66 2.41 -0.40
C THR A 472 -18.36 2.70 0.35
N ASP A 473 -17.25 2.88 -0.37
CA ASP A 473 -16.00 3.47 0.16
C ASP A 473 -15.26 2.61 1.20
N PHE A 474 -15.31 1.29 1.03
CA PHE A 474 -14.61 0.33 1.89
C PHE A 474 -13.08 0.50 1.85
N ASP A 475 -12.47 0.59 3.03
CA ASP A 475 -11.03 0.60 3.28
C ASP A 475 -10.26 1.77 2.63
N LEU A 476 -10.95 2.88 2.34
CA LEU A 476 -10.33 4.06 1.75
C LEU A 476 -9.56 4.91 2.79
N ALA A 477 -9.91 4.91 4.08
CA ALA A 477 -9.41 5.91 5.05
C ALA A 477 -8.23 5.49 5.96
N TYR A 478 -7.80 4.23 5.96
CA TYR A 478 -6.92 3.65 7.01
C TYR A 478 -5.57 4.37 7.25
N HIS A 479 -5.08 5.18 6.33
CA HIS A 479 -3.73 5.74 6.41
C HIS A 479 -3.67 7.27 6.21
N GLU A 480 -4.78 8.02 6.30
CA GLU A 480 -4.79 9.50 6.16
C GLU A 480 -4.05 10.26 7.28
N THR A 481 -3.53 9.55 8.28
CA THR A 481 -3.21 10.13 9.59
C THR A 481 -1.76 10.58 9.79
N ASN A 482 -0.85 10.33 8.84
CA ASN A 482 0.54 10.76 9.03
C ASN A 482 0.85 12.21 8.62
N ARG A 483 -0.01 12.92 7.87
CA ARG A 483 0.28 14.30 7.42
C ARG A 483 -0.87 15.33 7.43
N THR A 484 -2.13 14.93 7.65
CA THR A 484 -3.30 15.82 7.42
C THR A 484 -4.15 16.09 8.66
N VAL A 485 -3.72 15.68 9.86
CA VAL A 485 -4.43 16.00 11.10
C VAL A 485 -4.35 17.50 11.41
N THR A 486 -3.36 18.22 10.89
CA THR A 486 -3.15 19.66 11.16
C THR A 486 -3.90 20.61 10.21
N THR A 487 -4.38 20.18 9.04
CA THR A 487 -5.02 21.08 8.06
C THR A 487 -6.55 20.96 7.96
N ASN A 488 -7.15 19.86 8.43
CA ASN A 488 -8.61 19.65 8.38
C ASN A 488 -9.34 19.89 9.71
N ILE A 489 -8.71 20.58 10.67
CA ILE A 489 -9.35 21.02 11.92
C ILE A 489 -10.56 21.96 11.65
N GLY A 490 -10.66 22.51 10.43
CA GLY A 490 -11.78 23.38 10.01
C GLY A 490 -13.01 22.68 9.41
N VAL A 491 -12.96 21.39 9.07
CA VAL A 491 -14.10 20.66 8.47
C VAL A 491 -14.37 19.41 9.30
N GLY A 492 -15.09 19.59 10.41
CA GLY A 492 -15.28 18.62 11.50
C GLY A 492 -16.03 17.31 11.21
N GLY A 493 -15.94 16.74 10.00
CA GLY A 493 -16.67 15.53 9.60
C GLY A 493 -15.95 14.20 9.86
N VAL A 494 -14.61 14.14 9.77
CA VAL A 494 -13.86 12.86 9.78
C VAL A 494 -13.55 12.36 11.20
N ILE A 495 -13.36 13.27 12.17
CA ILE A 495 -12.98 12.90 13.55
C ILE A 495 -14.15 12.28 14.34
N ASN A 496 -15.39 12.58 13.96
CA ASN A 496 -16.56 12.21 14.77
C ASN A 496 -16.89 10.71 14.74
N TYR A 497 -16.52 10.02 13.66
CA TYR A 497 -16.86 8.62 13.45
C TYR A 497 -15.66 7.68 13.57
N ALA A 498 -14.44 8.17 13.38
CA ALA A 498 -13.23 7.37 13.42
C ALA A 498 -12.86 6.96 14.86
N ALA A 499 -12.41 5.72 15.03
CA ALA A 499 -11.92 5.25 16.33
C ALA A 499 -10.61 5.98 16.70
N PRO A 500 -10.35 6.29 17.99
CA PRO A 500 -9.16 7.03 18.41
C PRO A 500 -7.85 6.41 17.91
N GLU A 501 -7.72 5.09 17.96
CA GLU A 501 -6.53 4.38 17.50
C GLU A 501 -6.28 4.50 15.98
N GLN A 502 -7.31 4.77 15.16
CA GLN A 502 -7.11 5.06 13.74
C GLN A 502 -6.38 6.40 13.56
N LEU A 503 -6.66 7.38 14.43
CA LEU A 503 -6.11 8.73 14.39
C LEU A 503 -4.72 8.82 15.03
N PHE A 504 -4.56 8.24 16.22
CA PHE A 504 -3.37 8.41 17.04
C PHE A 504 -2.36 7.26 16.91
N GLU A 505 -2.81 6.05 16.54
CA GLU A 505 -1.96 4.85 16.43
C GLU A 505 -2.25 4.04 15.16
N PRO A 506 -2.24 4.67 13.96
CA PRO A 506 -2.71 4.03 12.73
C PRO A 506 -1.98 2.73 12.39
N ASN A 507 -0.72 2.57 12.81
CA ASN A 507 0.08 1.38 12.54
C ASN A 507 -0.15 0.22 13.52
N ALA A 508 -0.90 0.44 14.60
CA ALA A 508 -1.17 -0.59 15.60
C ALA A 508 -2.07 -1.70 15.05
N ARG A 509 -1.93 -2.92 15.60
CA ARG A 509 -2.80 -4.06 15.25
C ARG A 509 -4.27 -3.77 15.58
N THR A 510 -4.52 -3.00 16.63
CA THR A 510 -5.85 -2.56 17.06
C THR A 510 -6.54 -1.70 16.01
N ALA A 511 -5.82 -0.78 15.36
CA ALA A 511 -6.32 0.03 14.25
C ALA A 511 -6.69 -0.79 12.99
N ARG A 512 -6.33 -2.07 12.95
CA ARG A 512 -6.67 -3.03 11.87
C ARG A 512 -7.77 -4.01 12.26
N SER A 513 -8.24 -3.99 13.51
CA SER A 513 -9.22 -4.94 14.03
C SER A 513 -10.66 -4.58 13.66
N GLU A 514 -11.62 -5.48 13.89
CA GLU A 514 -13.06 -5.22 13.64
C GLU A 514 -13.63 -4.13 14.57
N THR A 515 -12.99 -3.91 15.72
CA THR A 515 -13.50 -3.02 16.75
C THR A 515 -13.43 -1.54 16.36
N VAL A 516 -12.73 -1.20 15.27
CA VAL A 516 -12.76 0.15 14.67
C VAL A 516 -14.09 0.40 13.95
N ASP A 517 -14.63 -0.62 13.26
CA ASP A 517 -15.93 -0.54 12.62
C ASP A 517 -17.04 -0.59 13.67
N VAL A 518 -16.88 -1.35 14.76
CA VAL A 518 -17.80 -1.34 15.91
C VAL A 518 -17.90 0.04 16.54
N PHE A 519 -16.77 0.74 16.74
CA PHE A 519 -16.78 2.12 17.22
C PHE A 519 -17.55 3.03 16.26
N SER A 520 -17.25 2.93 14.96
CA SER A 520 -17.89 3.77 13.94
C SER A 520 -19.40 3.50 13.82
N LEU A 521 -19.83 2.24 13.97
CA LEU A 521 -21.25 1.85 14.03
C LEU A 521 -21.95 2.44 15.25
N ALA A 522 -21.30 2.55 16.41
CA ALA A 522 -21.87 3.21 17.57
C ALA A 522 -22.06 4.72 17.33
N GLN A 523 -21.10 5.39 16.70
CA GLN A 523 -21.21 6.80 16.30
C GLN A 523 -22.31 7.01 15.25
N LEU A 524 -22.44 6.08 14.29
CA LEU A 524 -23.53 6.07 13.33
C LEU A 524 -24.89 5.88 14.02
N MET A 525 -25.00 4.95 14.96
CA MET A 525 -26.21 4.71 15.75
C MET A 525 -26.66 5.97 16.48
N PHE A 526 -25.72 6.71 17.09
CA PHE A 526 -26.00 8.01 17.69
C PHE A 526 -26.61 8.99 16.67
N PHE A 527 -26.01 9.10 15.48
CA PHE A 527 -26.52 9.98 14.42
C PHE A 527 -27.93 9.57 13.94
N VAL A 528 -28.15 8.28 13.70
CA VAL A 528 -29.45 7.79 13.22
C VAL A 528 -30.54 8.08 14.26
N ILE A 529 -30.29 7.82 15.54
CA ILE A 529 -31.27 8.04 16.62
C ILE A 529 -31.53 9.53 16.87
N THR A 530 -30.48 10.36 16.92
CA THR A 530 -30.58 11.75 17.41
C THR A 530 -30.71 12.78 16.29
N GLY A 531 -30.29 12.43 15.07
CA GLY A 531 -30.15 13.36 13.95
C GLY A 531 -29.01 14.37 14.09
N ARG A 532 -28.11 14.17 15.06
CA ARG A 532 -26.99 15.06 15.35
C ARG A 532 -25.66 14.32 15.14
N ASP A 533 -24.64 15.04 14.67
CA ASP A 533 -23.29 14.48 14.64
C ASP A 533 -22.79 14.22 16.08
N PRO A 534 -22.18 13.06 16.34
CA PRO A 534 -21.54 12.82 17.62
C PRO A 534 -20.28 13.68 17.77
N SER A 535 -19.92 13.99 19.02
CA SER A 535 -18.58 14.50 19.31
C SER A 535 -17.56 13.36 19.30
N GLY A 536 -16.49 13.50 18.52
CA GLY A 536 -15.35 12.57 18.54
C GLY A 536 -14.48 12.64 19.81
N GLU A 537 -14.68 13.67 20.65
CA GLU A 537 -13.87 13.90 21.86
C GLU A 537 -14.70 13.84 23.16
N ASN A 538 -15.97 14.27 23.11
CA ASN A 538 -16.84 14.39 24.28
C ASN A 538 -17.94 13.33 24.32
N PHE A 539 -17.54 12.09 24.59
CA PHE A 539 -18.46 10.94 24.68
C PHE A 539 -19.49 11.06 25.81
N ALA A 540 -19.18 11.79 26.89
CA ALA A 540 -20.13 12.04 27.97
C ALA A 540 -21.33 12.87 27.50
N LYS A 541 -21.07 13.91 26.70
CA LYS A 541 -22.13 14.71 26.08
C LYS A 541 -22.95 13.90 25.07
N ASN A 542 -22.31 13.03 24.29
CA ASN A 542 -23.05 12.13 23.40
C ASN A 542 -23.98 11.21 24.21
N LEU A 543 -23.51 10.62 25.31
CA LEU A 543 -24.35 9.80 26.19
C LEU A 543 -25.53 10.57 26.79
N GLU A 544 -25.33 11.82 27.20
CA GLU A 544 -26.40 12.68 27.73
C GLU A 544 -27.49 12.92 26.68
N ILE A 545 -27.09 13.31 25.47
CA ILE A 545 -28.01 13.54 24.35
C ILE A 545 -28.76 12.27 23.97
N LEU A 546 -28.03 11.16 23.83
CA LEU A 546 -28.62 9.87 23.47
C LEU A 546 -29.62 9.39 24.53
N THR A 547 -29.30 9.57 25.81
CA THR A 547 -30.20 9.21 26.92
C THR A 547 -31.48 10.05 26.88
N HIS A 548 -31.37 11.35 26.59
CA HIS A 548 -32.53 12.23 26.46
C HIS A 548 -33.44 11.80 25.31
N ASP A 549 -32.90 11.62 24.10
CA ASP A 549 -33.69 11.31 22.92
C ASP A 549 -34.32 9.90 23.04
N LEU A 550 -33.60 8.90 23.57
CA LEU A 550 -34.14 7.56 23.83
C LEU A 550 -35.18 7.53 24.96
N GLY A 551 -35.19 8.52 25.87
CA GLY A 551 -36.22 8.62 26.90
C GLY A 551 -37.64 8.87 26.35
N SER A 552 -37.75 9.22 25.06
CA SER A 552 -39.02 9.35 24.35
C SER A 552 -39.51 8.04 23.71
N TRP A 553 -38.70 6.99 23.70
CA TRP A 553 -39.06 5.69 23.13
C TRP A 553 -39.98 4.89 24.04
N ILE A 554 -40.68 3.91 23.47
CA ILE A 554 -41.80 3.21 24.12
C ILE A 554 -41.40 2.34 25.33
N ASP A 555 -40.12 1.96 25.49
CA ASP A 555 -39.68 1.03 26.56
C ASP A 555 -38.29 1.36 27.11
N ASP A 556 -38.23 1.62 28.43
CA ASP A 556 -37.00 1.95 29.17
C ASP A 556 -35.91 0.87 29.09
N ARG A 557 -36.30 -0.40 28.92
CA ARG A 557 -35.34 -1.51 28.84
C ARG A 557 -34.60 -1.49 27.51
N ALA A 558 -35.29 -1.15 26.42
CA ALA A 558 -34.68 -0.97 25.10
C ALA A 558 -33.75 0.25 25.11
N ALA A 559 -34.21 1.37 25.67
CA ALA A 559 -33.39 2.57 25.83
C ALA A 559 -32.10 2.28 26.61
N LYS A 560 -32.22 1.60 27.76
CA LYS A 560 -31.06 1.19 28.56
C LYS A 560 -30.09 0.31 27.79
N ALA A 561 -30.59 -0.69 27.05
CA ALA A 561 -29.75 -1.59 26.27
C ALA A 561 -28.92 -0.83 25.21
N LEU A 562 -29.54 0.12 24.50
CA LEU A 562 -28.86 0.93 23.49
C LEU A 562 -27.83 1.90 24.10
N ILE A 563 -28.13 2.48 25.26
CA ILE A 563 -27.19 3.34 26.00
C ILE A 563 -25.97 2.55 26.45
N ASP A 564 -26.16 1.36 27.02
CA ASP A 564 -25.08 0.49 27.47
C ASP A 564 -24.25 -0.04 26.28
N LEU A 565 -24.91 -0.35 25.15
CA LEU A 565 -24.24 -0.71 23.89
C LEU A 565 -23.37 0.43 23.35
N TYR A 566 -23.91 1.66 23.29
CA TYR A 566 -23.14 2.83 22.86
C TYR A 566 -21.92 3.04 23.77
N ARG A 567 -22.12 3.03 25.10
CA ARG A 567 -21.05 3.23 26.09
C ARG A 567 -19.89 2.24 25.90
N SER A 568 -20.19 0.95 25.80
CA SER A 568 -19.18 -0.10 25.64
C SER A 568 -18.49 -0.01 24.28
N SER A 569 -19.24 0.23 23.20
CA SER A 569 -18.72 0.31 21.83
C SER A 569 -17.85 1.54 21.58
N THR A 570 -18.07 2.64 22.31
CA THR A 570 -17.23 3.85 22.24
C THR A 570 -16.09 3.88 23.26
N SER A 571 -15.76 2.75 23.92
CA SER A 571 -14.62 2.74 24.86
C SER A 571 -13.32 3.13 24.15
N LYS A 572 -12.47 3.88 24.87
CA LYS A 572 -11.11 4.23 24.39
C LYS A 572 -10.23 2.99 24.23
N GLN A 573 -10.45 1.96 25.04
CA GLN A 573 -9.71 0.70 24.93
C GLN A 573 -10.44 -0.24 23.96
N PRO A 574 -9.84 -0.63 22.82
CA PRO A 574 -10.50 -1.49 21.84
C PRO A 574 -10.88 -2.88 22.40
N SER A 575 -10.18 -3.36 23.42
CA SER A 575 -10.47 -4.62 24.11
C SER A 575 -11.73 -4.60 24.97
N GLU A 576 -12.25 -3.42 25.32
CA GLU A 576 -13.47 -3.27 26.12
C GLU A 576 -14.73 -3.15 25.25
N ARG A 577 -14.56 -3.02 23.93
CA ARG A 577 -15.66 -2.95 22.96
C ARG A 577 -16.21 -4.36 22.67
N PRO A 578 -17.43 -4.49 22.11
CA PRO A 578 -17.79 -5.70 21.39
C PRO A 578 -16.69 -6.07 20.38
N GLN A 579 -16.24 -7.33 20.40
CA GLN A 579 -15.06 -7.73 19.62
C GLN A 579 -15.37 -7.99 18.15
N THR A 580 -16.64 -8.19 17.83
CA THR A 580 -17.15 -8.42 16.47
C THR A 580 -18.40 -7.59 16.20
N VAL A 581 -18.73 -7.39 14.92
CA VAL A 581 -20.01 -6.76 14.54
C VAL A 581 -21.20 -7.65 14.92
N VAL A 582 -21.05 -8.98 14.94
CA VAL A 582 -22.06 -9.91 15.46
C VAL A 582 -22.43 -9.60 16.92
N ASP A 583 -21.45 -9.32 17.76
CA ASP A 583 -21.70 -9.00 19.18
C ASP A 583 -22.49 -7.68 19.29
N PHE A 584 -22.15 -6.68 18.47
CA PHE A 584 -22.88 -5.41 18.42
C PHE A 584 -24.34 -5.59 17.95
N VAL A 585 -24.56 -6.32 16.85
CA VAL A 585 -25.90 -6.62 16.31
C VAL A 585 -26.76 -7.40 17.28
N SER A 586 -26.16 -8.31 18.05
CA SER A 586 -26.88 -9.12 19.03
C SER A 586 -27.56 -8.24 20.09
N GLU A 587 -26.90 -7.17 20.54
CA GLU A 587 -27.49 -6.22 21.49
C GLU A 587 -28.54 -5.31 20.82
N LEU A 588 -28.33 -4.89 19.56
CA LEU A 588 -29.35 -4.16 18.79
C LEU A 588 -30.65 -4.98 18.64
N ARG A 589 -30.53 -6.26 18.26
CA ARG A 589 -31.67 -7.18 18.11
C ARG A 589 -32.41 -7.41 19.43
N ARG A 590 -31.71 -7.39 20.58
CA ARG A 590 -32.36 -7.44 21.89
C ARG A 590 -33.20 -6.20 22.16
N ALA A 591 -32.68 -5.01 21.84
CA ALA A 591 -33.46 -3.77 21.97
C ALA A 591 -34.67 -3.76 21.01
N GLU A 592 -34.48 -4.19 19.76
CA GLU A 592 -35.56 -4.33 18.77
C GLU A 592 -36.64 -5.28 19.27
N SER A 593 -36.26 -6.44 19.81
CA SER A 593 -37.21 -7.40 20.38
C SER A 593 -38.05 -6.80 21.50
N VAL A 594 -37.46 -5.99 22.37
CA VAL A 594 -38.19 -5.34 23.46
C VAL A 594 -39.20 -4.34 22.90
N ILE A 595 -38.80 -3.56 21.89
CA ILE A 595 -39.67 -2.60 21.23
C ILE A 595 -40.83 -3.31 20.54
N GLN A 596 -40.57 -4.35 19.74
CA GLN A 596 -41.58 -5.11 19.01
C GLN A 596 -42.64 -5.71 19.94
N VAL A 597 -42.21 -6.21 21.11
CA VAL A 597 -43.12 -6.71 22.15
C VAL A 597 -43.94 -5.57 22.77
N ALA A 598 -43.34 -4.40 23.00
CA ALA A 598 -44.03 -3.25 23.57
C ALA A 598 -45.02 -2.59 22.59
N SER A 599 -44.71 -2.58 21.30
CA SER A 599 -45.55 -2.03 20.22
C SER A 599 -46.60 -3.04 19.71
N GLY A 600 -46.45 -4.33 20.02
CA GLY A 600 -47.35 -5.40 19.56
C GLY A 600 -47.14 -5.81 18.10
N THR A 601 -45.97 -5.51 17.54
CA THR A 601 -45.52 -5.89 16.20
C THR A 601 -44.64 -7.14 16.19
N ASP A 602 -44.53 -7.83 17.32
CA ASP A 602 -43.66 -8.98 17.56
C ASP A 602 -44.03 -10.24 16.78
N LYS A 603 -45.17 -10.28 16.10
CA LYS A 603 -45.60 -11.43 15.29
C LYS A 603 -44.68 -11.65 14.10
N ILE A 604 -44.28 -12.90 13.89
CA ILE A 604 -43.42 -13.31 12.78
C ILE A 604 -44.04 -14.46 12.00
N THR A 605 -43.66 -14.60 10.72
CA THR A 605 -44.07 -15.73 9.88
C THR A 605 -43.30 -16.99 10.24
N GLU A 606 -43.77 -18.14 9.76
CA GLU A 606 -43.08 -19.43 9.93
C GLU A 606 -41.71 -19.44 9.26
N GLU A 607 -41.61 -18.83 8.08
CA GLU A 607 -40.37 -18.67 7.32
C GLU A 607 -39.37 -17.77 8.08
N ASP A 608 -39.88 -16.72 8.73
CA ASP A 608 -39.06 -15.82 9.54
C ASP A 608 -38.60 -16.42 10.86
N LEU A 609 -39.34 -17.36 11.46
CA LEU A 609 -38.98 -17.98 12.73
C LEU A 609 -37.61 -18.67 12.64
N CYS A 610 -37.43 -19.59 11.69
CA CYS A 610 -36.18 -20.33 11.51
C CYS A 610 -35.01 -19.39 11.15
N ARG A 611 -35.27 -18.44 10.25
CA ARG A 611 -34.28 -17.42 9.86
C ARG A 611 -33.82 -16.60 11.06
N ARG A 612 -34.74 -16.07 11.85
CA ARG A 612 -34.44 -15.25 13.04
C ARG A 612 -33.76 -16.06 14.15
N ILE A 613 -34.09 -17.34 14.32
CA ILE A 613 -33.37 -18.23 15.25
C ILE A 613 -31.90 -18.37 14.82
N GLY A 614 -31.65 -18.67 13.54
CA GLY A 614 -30.30 -18.77 12.98
C GLY A 614 -29.51 -17.48 13.13
N GLN A 615 -30.12 -16.35 12.78
CA GLN A 615 -29.52 -15.02 12.91
C GLN A 615 -29.16 -14.70 14.36
N LEU A 616 -30.09 -14.91 15.30
CA LEU A 616 -29.89 -14.56 16.70
C LEU A 616 -28.85 -15.47 17.38
N TYR A 617 -28.84 -16.76 17.04
CA TYR A 617 -27.92 -17.71 17.67
C TYR A 617 -26.52 -17.69 17.05
N ALA A 618 -26.44 -17.84 15.73
CA ALA A 618 -25.18 -18.03 15.01
C ALA A 618 -24.59 -16.73 14.42
N GLY A 619 -25.39 -15.66 14.35
CA GLY A 619 -25.03 -14.44 13.61
C GLY A 619 -25.26 -14.60 12.10
N LEU A 620 -25.13 -13.51 11.33
CA LEU A 620 -25.32 -13.55 9.89
C LEU A 620 -24.27 -14.42 9.18
N ASN A 621 -24.72 -15.10 8.11
CA ASN A 621 -23.93 -15.97 7.23
C ASN A 621 -23.32 -17.23 7.89
N ASN A 622 -23.53 -17.43 9.19
CA ASN A 622 -23.13 -18.65 9.91
C ASN A 622 -24.26 -19.68 10.00
N TYR A 623 -25.37 -19.43 9.30
CA TYR A 623 -26.51 -20.32 9.19
C TYR A 623 -27.03 -20.33 7.76
N SER A 624 -27.73 -21.41 7.39
CA SER A 624 -28.60 -21.45 6.22
C SER A 624 -30.02 -21.71 6.70
N ALA A 625 -30.98 -20.94 6.21
CA ALA A 625 -32.39 -21.15 6.49
C ALA A 625 -33.16 -21.37 5.20
N THR A 626 -34.08 -22.31 5.26
CA THR A 626 -35.14 -22.57 4.27
C THR A 626 -36.48 -22.53 5.00
N GLU A 627 -37.58 -22.65 4.27
CA GLU A 627 -38.92 -22.72 4.85
C GLU A 627 -38.99 -23.86 5.89
N GLY A 628 -39.16 -23.50 7.17
CA GLY A 628 -39.26 -24.43 8.29
C GLY A 628 -37.97 -25.14 8.74
N GLU A 629 -36.78 -24.81 8.21
CA GLU A 629 -35.51 -25.39 8.67
C GLU A 629 -34.40 -24.34 8.72
N CYS A 630 -33.57 -24.36 9.78
CA CYS A 630 -32.36 -23.57 9.90
C CYS A 630 -31.19 -24.45 10.33
N ARG A 631 -30.09 -24.43 9.57
CA ARG A 631 -28.83 -25.12 9.89
C ARG A 631 -27.78 -24.10 10.28
N MET A 632 -26.98 -24.40 11.29
CA MET A 632 -25.93 -23.51 11.78
C MET A 632 -24.85 -24.29 12.52
N ASN A 633 -23.74 -23.65 12.85
CA ASN A 633 -22.73 -24.20 13.77
C ASN A 633 -22.73 -23.42 15.10
N SER A 634 -22.30 -24.06 16.18
CA SER A 634 -21.98 -23.36 17.43
C SER A 634 -20.84 -22.37 17.23
N ARG A 635 -20.74 -21.37 18.11
CA ARG A 635 -19.68 -20.35 18.05
C ARG A 635 -18.26 -20.94 18.10
N SER A 636 -18.08 -22.08 18.77
CA SER A 636 -16.79 -22.79 18.83
C SER A 636 -16.52 -23.63 17.56
N GLY A 637 -17.52 -23.81 16.70
CA GLY A 637 -17.51 -24.71 15.55
C GLY A 637 -17.49 -26.19 15.92
N GLN A 638 -17.72 -26.53 17.19
CA GLN A 638 -17.66 -27.91 17.70
C GLN A 638 -18.97 -28.67 17.55
N VAL A 639 -20.09 -27.96 17.38
CA VAL A 639 -21.43 -28.56 17.27
C VAL A 639 -22.13 -28.03 16.02
N GLU A 640 -22.56 -28.94 15.15
CA GLU A 640 -23.49 -28.65 14.06
C GLU A 640 -24.93 -28.72 14.60
N ILE A 641 -25.77 -27.76 14.20
CA ILE A 641 -27.10 -27.55 14.76
C ILE A 641 -28.10 -27.46 13.59
N VAL A 642 -29.20 -28.19 13.67
CA VAL A 642 -30.33 -28.06 12.74
C VAL A 642 -31.63 -27.88 13.53
N ALA A 643 -32.29 -26.74 13.35
CA ALA A 643 -33.60 -26.43 13.93
C ALA A 643 -34.69 -26.59 12.87
N ARG A 644 -35.68 -27.46 13.09
CA ARG A 644 -36.79 -27.75 12.17
C ARG A 644 -38.13 -27.49 12.81
N ILE A 645 -39.05 -26.81 12.12
CA ILE A 645 -40.46 -26.74 12.51
C ILE A 645 -41.11 -28.08 12.20
N ARG A 646 -41.73 -28.73 13.19
CA ARG A 646 -42.42 -30.03 13.04
C ARG A 646 -43.90 -29.87 12.75
N ASN A 647 -44.57 -29.00 13.49
CA ASN A 647 -45.98 -28.65 13.30
C ASN A 647 -46.28 -27.32 13.99
N ILE A 648 -47.44 -26.76 13.66
CA ILE A 648 -48.03 -25.62 14.35
C ILE A 648 -49.43 -26.03 14.79
N ASN A 649 -49.74 -25.78 16.06
CA ASN A 649 -51.02 -26.17 16.63
C ASN A 649 -52.13 -25.16 16.30
N SER A 650 -53.37 -25.51 16.61
CA SER A 650 -54.56 -24.66 16.39
C SER A 650 -54.54 -23.31 17.12
N LYS A 651 -53.61 -23.12 18.06
CA LYS A 651 -53.40 -21.85 18.78
C LYS A 651 -52.26 -21.00 18.17
N GLY A 652 -51.68 -21.42 17.04
CA GLY A 652 -50.59 -20.71 16.37
C GLY A 652 -49.23 -20.87 17.05
N MET A 653 -49.03 -21.90 17.87
CA MET A 653 -47.73 -22.20 18.48
C MET A 653 -47.03 -23.34 17.73
N ALA A 654 -45.75 -23.15 17.43
CA ALA A 654 -44.89 -24.10 16.76
C ALA A 654 -44.26 -25.12 17.73
N SER A 655 -44.07 -26.35 17.26
CA SER A 655 -43.14 -27.31 17.86
C SER A 655 -41.91 -27.44 16.98
N LEU A 656 -40.73 -27.23 17.56
CA LEU A 656 -39.45 -27.32 16.87
C LEU A 656 -38.68 -28.57 17.30
N GLU A 657 -37.99 -29.21 16.36
CA GLU A 657 -36.96 -30.19 16.64
C GLU A 657 -35.59 -29.56 16.42
N LEU A 658 -34.74 -29.63 17.45
CA LEU A 658 -33.35 -29.21 17.41
C LEU A 658 -32.47 -30.46 17.37
N GLU A 659 -31.75 -30.66 16.28
CA GLU A 659 -30.71 -31.67 16.11
C GLU A 659 -29.35 -31.03 16.40
N CYS A 660 -28.59 -31.57 17.36
CA CYS A 660 -27.21 -31.15 17.61
C CYS A 660 -26.27 -32.32 17.41
N ALA A 661 -25.24 -32.14 16.58
CA ALA A 661 -24.24 -33.14 16.24
C ALA A 661 -22.82 -32.63 16.57
N VAL A 662 -22.05 -33.41 17.33
CA VAL A 662 -20.65 -33.09 17.59
C VAL A 662 -19.81 -33.26 16.32
N THR A 663 -19.00 -32.25 15.99
CA THR A 663 -18.05 -32.26 14.87
C THR A 663 -16.70 -32.86 15.27
N ASP A 664 -15.83 -33.13 14.28
CA ASP A 664 -14.48 -33.66 14.49
C ASP A 664 -13.51 -32.68 15.19
N LYS A 665 -13.94 -31.44 15.48
CA LYS A 665 -13.12 -30.36 16.05
C LYS A 665 -13.02 -30.35 17.57
N ILE A 666 -13.64 -31.29 18.28
CA ILE A 666 -13.45 -31.40 19.73
C ILE A 666 -12.12 -32.13 20.01
N PRO A 667 -11.15 -31.49 20.69
CA PRO A 667 -9.95 -32.17 21.12
C PRO A 667 -10.29 -33.06 22.32
N VAL A 668 -10.50 -34.36 22.13
CA VAL A 668 -10.66 -35.31 23.26
C VAL A 668 -9.55 -36.36 23.24
N PRO A 669 -8.53 -36.25 24.12
CA PRO A 669 -7.49 -37.26 24.34
C PRO A 669 -7.96 -38.56 25.03
N SER A 670 -9.26 -38.77 25.26
CA SER A 670 -9.76 -39.79 26.19
C SER A 670 -11.02 -40.54 25.73
N LEU A 671 -11.20 -40.77 24.42
CA LEU A 671 -12.15 -41.78 23.92
C LEU A 671 -11.61 -43.21 24.10
N LYS A 672 -11.26 -43.60 25.34
CA LYS A 672 -10.91 -45.01 25.67
C LYS A 672 -12.14 -45.93 25.79
N SER A 673 -13.37 -45.42 25.62
CA SER A 673 -14.52 -46.19 25.15
C SER A 673 -15.66 -45.22 24.81
N GLY A 674 -16.25 -45.31 23.61
CA GLY A 674 -17.33 -44.41 23.16
C GLY A 674 -18.63 -44.47 23.99
N ARG A 675 -18.76 -45.43 24.91
CA ARG A 675 -19.94 -45.61 25.78
C ARG A 675 -19.90 -44.66 27.01
N SER A 676 -18.77 -44.57 27.71
CA SER A 676 -18.65 -43.74 28.93
C SER A 676 -18.74 -42.23 28.64
N ALA A 677 -18.10 -41.76 27.56
CA ALA A 677 -18.21 -40.37 27.13
C ALA A 677 -19.65 -39.99 26.74
N ARG A 678 -20.35 -40.92 26.06
CA ARG A 678 -21.76 -40.76 25.70
C ARG A 678 -22.66 -40.69 26.93
N ASP A 679 -22.45 -41.57 27.92
CA ASP A 679 -23.23 -41.56 29.16
C ASP A 679 -23.03 -40.26 29.95
N SER A 680 -21.80 -39.72 29.99
CA SER A 680 -21.49 -38.44 30.61
C SER A 680 -22.17 -37.25 29.92
N ILE A 681 -22.10 -37.17 28.57
CA ILE A 681 -22.81 -36.15 27.79
C ILE A 681 -24.32 -36.27 28.02
N ASN A 682 -24.86 -37.49 27.99
CA ASN A 682 -26.28 -37.73 28.21
C ASN A 682 -26.74 -37.23 29.58
N MET A 683 -26.05 -37.60 30.66
CA MET A 683 -26.37 -37.15 32.02
C MET A 683 -26.32 -35.63 32.20
N ARG A 684 -25.45 -34.94 31.47
CA ARG A 684 -25.36 -33.47 31.52
C ARG A 684 -26.52 -32.84 30.77
N LEU A 685 -26.80 -33.33 29.56
CA LEU A 685 -27.93 -32.87 28.77
C LEU A 685 -29.26 -33.11 29.48
N ASP A 686 -29.43 -34.25 30.15
CA ASP A 686 -30.65 -34.53 30.93
C ASP A 686 -30.82 -33.53 32.10
N ARG A 687 -29.71 -33.11 32.74
CA ARG A 687 -29.74 -32.06 33.77
C ARG A 687 -30.07 -30.67 33.21
N VAL A 688 -29.62 -30.36 31.99
CA VAL A 688 -29.96 -29.09 31.32
C VAL A 688 -31.44 -29.10 30.93
N VAL A 689 -31.90 -30.17 30.27
CA VAL A 689 -33.28 -30.32 29.79
C VAL A 689 -34.29 -30.33 30.94
N ALA A 690 -33.96 -30.96 32.09
CA ALA A 690 -34.84 -30.96 33.26
C ALA A 690 -35.17 -29.55 33.80
N LYS A 691 -34.36 -28.54 33.45
CA LYS A 691 -34.55 -27.14 33.83
C LYS A 691 -35.23 -26.30 32.75
N LEU A 692 -35.50 -26.88 31.57
CA LEU A 692 -36.07 -26.18 30.42
C LEU A 692 -37.54 -26.58 30.21
N PRO A 693 -38.51 -25.70 30.49
CA PRO A 693 -39.92 -26.02 30.35
C PRO A 693 -40.31 -26.27 28.88
N GLY A 694 -41.06 -27.35 28.65
CA GLY A 694 -41.55 -27.73 27.32
C GLY A 694 -40.48 -28.31 26.37
N VAL A 695 -39.29 -28.64 26.88
CA VAL A 695 -38.22 -29.27 26.10
C VAL A 695 -38.15 -30.76 26.44
N GLN A 696 -38.20 -31.62 25.42
CA GLN A 696 -38.08 -33.07 25.57
C GLN A 696 -36.92 -33.58 24.73
N ARG A 697 -36.06 -34.39 25.33
CA ARG A 697 -34.94 -35.00 24.63
C ARG A 697 -35.31 -36.39 24.11
N HIS A 698 -34.86 -36.73 22.91
CA HIS A 698 -34.93 -38.09 22.39
C HIS A 698 -33.61 -38.51 21.72
N ALA A 699 -33.40 -39.82 21.61
CA ALA A 699 -32.17 -40.40 21.08
C ALA A 699 -32.21 -40.47 19.55
N GLY A 700 -31.10 -40.10 18.90
CA GLY A 700 -30.94 -40.24 17.46
C GLY A 700 -30.73 -41.68 16.99
N ASN A 701 -31.10 -41.95 15.73
CA ASN A 701 -30.93 -43.25 15.08
C ASN A 701 -29.56 -43.43 14.38
N LYS A 702 -28.70 -42.40 14.31
CA LYS A 702 -27.39 -42.43 13.64
C LYS A 702 -26.29 -41.79 14.51
N GLY A 703 -25.16 -42.49 14.65
CA GLY A 703 -23.92 -41.96 15.23
C GLY A 703 -23.86 -41.87 16.76
N ALA A 704 -22.65 -41.81 17.32
CA ALA A 704 -22.41 -41.86 18.77
C ALA A 704 -22.67 -40.53 19.51
N TYR A 705 -22.90 -39.42 18.81
CA TYR A 705 -22.94 -38.06 19.39
C TYR A 705 -24.02 -37.13 18.80
N GLN A 706 -25.05 -37.67 18.15
CA GLN A 706 -26.22 -36.89 17.74
C GLN A 706 -27.30 -36.89 18.82
N VAL A 707 -27.82 -35.72 19.15
CA VAL A 707 -28.88 -35.53 20.14
C VAL A 707 -30.01 -34.68 19.58
N TYR A 708 -31.24 -35.03 19.93
CA TYR A 708 -32.43 -34.37 19.42
C TYR A 708 -33.26 -33.82 20.58
N PHE A 709 -33.78 -32.60 20.41
CA PHE A 709 -34.63 -31.92 21.39
C PHE A 709 -35.88 -31.40 20.71
N ASN A 710 -37.05 -31.77 21.24
CA ASN A 710 -38.32 -31.19 20.85
C ASN A 710 -38.64 -30.03 21.77
N VAL A 711 -38.81 -28.83 21.23
CA VAL A 711 -39.25 -27.63 21.93
C VAL A 711 -40.70 -27.37 21.55
N ASN A 712 -41.61 -27.57 22.50
CA ASN A 712 -43.04 -27.36 22.28
C ASN A 712 -43.50 -25.96 22.72
N ASP A 713 -44.64 -25.55 22.19
CA ASP A 713 -45.34 -24.31 22.51
C ASP A 713 -44.49 -23.06 22.24
N VAL A 714 -43.75 -23.04 21.13
CA VAL A 714 -42.98 -21.87 20.69
C VAL A 714 -43.93 -20.91 20.00
N THR A 715 -44.04 -19.69 20.52
CA THR A 715 -44.87 -18.65 19.92
C THR A 715 -44.27 -18.19 18.60
N LEU A 716 -45.12 -17.85 17.62
CA LEU A 716 -44.70 -17.22 16.35
C LEU A 716 -44.51 -15.72 16.55
N ASP A 717 -43.65 -15.39 17.51
CA ASP A 717 -43.24 -14.04 17.84
C ASP A 717 -41.75 -13.98 18.21
N VAL A 718 -41.24 -12.77 18.45
CA VAL A 718 -39.85 -12.58 18.87
C VAL A 718 -39.55 -13.26 20.21
N GLY A 719 -40.54 -13.36 21.11
CA GLY A 719 -40.44 -14.11 22.36
C GLY A 719 -40.13 -15.59 22.12
N GLY A 720 -40.77 -16.19 21.12
CA GLY A 720 -40.53 -17.55 20.68
C GLY A 720 -39.12 -17.75 20.10
N VAL A 721 -38.66 -16.82 19.27
CA VAL A 721 -37.27 -16.82 18.73
C VAL A 721 -36.25 -16.79 19.87
N ASN A 722 -36.40 -15.84 20.79
CA ASN A 722 -35.50 -15.67 21.94
C ASN A 722 -35.47 -16.93 22.81
N ARG A 723 -36.64 -17.53 23.06
CA ARG A 723 -36.74 -18.78 23.82
C ARG A 723 -35.95 -19.90 23.16
N VAL A 724 -36.06 -20.08 21.84
CA VAL A 724 -35.33 -21.14 21.13
C VAL A 724 -33.83 -20.87 21.12
N ALA A 725 -33.40 -19.63 20.88
CA ALA A 725 -31.98 -19.27 20.90
C ALA A 725 -31.33 -19.47 22.28
N ASP A 726 -32.03 -19.13 23.37
CA ASP A 726 -31.57 -19.40 24.75
C ASP A 726 -31.48 -20.90 25.06
N ILE A 727 -32.46 -21.69 24.59
CA ILE A 727 -32.42 -23.16 24.69
C ILE A 727 -31.18 -23.70 23.96
N LEU A 728 -30.93 -23.26 22.72
CA LEU A 728 -29.75 -23.66 21.94
C LEU A 728 -28.46 -23.31 22.67
N ALA A 729 -28.34 -22.10 23.24
CA ALA A 729 -27.17 -21.69 24.00
C ALA A 729 -26.89 -22.60 25.20
N LYS A 730 -27.93 -22.94 25.97
CA LYS A 730 -27.83 -23.82 27.14
C LYS A 730 -27.51 -25.26 26.75
N VAL A 731 -28.15 -25.78 25.71
CA VAL A 731 -27.91 -27.14 25.20
C VAL A 731 -26.47 -27.28 24.71
N VAL A 732 -26.00 -26.34 23.89
CA VAL A 732 -24.65 -26.38 23.32
C VAL A 732 -23.59 -26.21 24.40
N ALA A 733 -23.78 -25.30 25.36
CA ALA A 733 -22.88 -25.19 26.52
C ALA A 733 -22.78 -26.51 27.31
N GLY A 734 -23.88 -27.26 27.43
CA GLY A 734 -23.89 -28.59 28.03
C GLY A 734 -23.13 -29.66 27.24
N ILE A 735 -23.00 -29.50 25.92
CA ILE A 735 -22.22 -30.37 25.03
C ILE A 735 -20.73 -30.01 25.09
N GLU A 736 -20.41 -28.71 25.08
CA GLU A 736 -19.04 -28.18 24.97
C GLU A 736 -18.30 -28.07 26.30
N GLN A 737 -18.97 -28.16 27.45
CA GLN A 737 -18.29 -28.34 28.74
C GLN A 737 -17.59 -29.70 28.74
N TRP A 738 -16.28 -29.75 28.93
CA TRP A 738 -15.48 -30.99 29.04
C TRP A 738 -14.86 -31.13 30.42
#